data_AF-A0A3R6EW37-F1
#
_entry.id   AF-A0A3R6EW37-F1
#
_cell.length_a   1.000
_cell.length_b   1.000
_cell.length_c   1.000
_cell.angle_alpha   90.00
_cell.angle_beta   90.00
_cell.angle_gamma   90.00
#
_symmetry.space_group_name_H-M   'P 1'
#
loop_
_entity.id
_entity.type
_entity.pdbx_description
1 polymer ?
#
loop_
_entity_poly.entity_id
_entity_poly.type
_entity_poly.pdbx_seq_one_letter_code
_entity_poly.pdbx_strand_id
1 'polypeptide(L)'
;MRKAWKKAVSVLLTLVLIFGVLPAMNVSAEGEGGQGSRSIELNFAGTVNGSIVTYGVEGTDVALTVEGAELNDSKVSISEGNLGSVKFKLENFDPDKMQIRVYSNDGFQTYLTVNQNETSLAEREGEGGFPDSITLVVEKKGSQGQPGQSTDNRIRLQLEGDACNSFADMVSKDIQIYVSKDGGSSFSQLTGLDTNSTKEYVFEADITSIQFYVSCDETKYSLQFPGKSADEGKSEQTAIALNAAGTQHIQIDHSVRTITWAYDRQTYGEDAYLEHGKAQVVAVEGVYDLYSIPFANNPGDEKGGHIAVEAGKQVTVRLTPDYGYQLKGVSLNGGVTLAPQAEVSTFTFTMPDTNVHFKGIFTQTQDEINTTGTKVSSASVENGANAAPSGNLRLTVEDSDANTTNALAQVENAVSAEAVNLTLDQIVSKGDGTNWENPVTQFDQPVKMKLQVADYDTAAGYEVVREHNGNLTKLTTSVSENGTLTFETNQFSTYFIVKTAKKADNGNAKTEKSSNTSSTTASSAAESTDNAITAQSVSGEGVPAINIANAADQLLNLAKLSEDENKAVKAGNKTQFVLSASGMTPTKEEIALIQSVLGNNAIGQYLNLNLTLKISGRADRQITDLSAPMYIAITIPQNLVNHDSSIERTYRIVRIHDGVATLIDGTYDAATNQFTFATDGFSTYALVYEDVNTTLTGRSPKTGDNSLWMVWTLILCAGCSILFAAGKRCKKNR
;
A
#
# COMPACT_ATOMS: atom_id res chain seq x y z
N MET A 1 61.10 -52.90 11.56
CA MET A 1 61.33 -51.46 11.28
C MET A 1 60.00 -50.84 10.86
N ARG A 2 59.74 -49.56 11.21
CA ARG A 2 58.66 -48.68 10.66
C ARG A 2 57.18 -49.03 10.98
N LYS A 3 56.41 -47.96 11.28
CA LYS A 3 54.97 -47.72 11.05
C LYS A 3 54.00 -48.90 11.36
N ALA A 4 53.54 -49.11 12.61
CA ALA A 4 52.68 -48.24 13.43
C ALA A 4 51.17 -48.18 13.06
N TRP A 5 50.59 -49.28 12.55
CA TRP A 5 49.23 -49.64 12.99
C TRP A 5 49.22 -49.93 14.51
N LYS A 6 48.05 -49.84 15.17
CA LYS A 6 47.82 -49.98 16.63
C LYS A 6 48.25 -48.81 17.56
N LYS A 7 48.13 -47.54 17.15
CA LYS A 7 48.21 -46.37 18.07
C LYS A 7 47.10 -45.30 17.91
N ALA A 8 45.87 -45.72 17.57
CA ALA A 8 44.70 -44.81 17.48
C ALA A 8 43.47 -45.22 18.33
N VAL A 9 43.37 -46.49 18.75
CA VAL A 9 42.09 -47.07 19.27
C VAL A 9 42.12 -47.36 20.79
N SER A 10 43.28 -47.28 21.46
CA SER A 10 43.47 -47.80 22.83
C SER A 10 43.82 -46.75 23.89
N VAL A 11 43.61 -45.46 23.61
CA VAL A 11 43.91 -44.35 24.56
C VAL A 11 42.69 -43.45 24.83
N LEU A 12 41.65 -43.50 23.97
CA LEU A 12 40.42 -42.72 24.18
C LEU A 12 39.55 -43.25 25.34
N LEU A 13 39.80 -44.48 25.80
CA LEU A 13 38.97 -45.20 26.77
C LEU A 13 39.39 -45.00 28.24
N THR A 14 40.12 -43.92 28.56
CA THR A 14 40.66 -43.73 29.94
C THR A 14 40.81 -42.26 30.38
N LEU A 15 40.27 -41.28 29.64
CA LEU A 15 40.36 -39.86 29.99
C LEU A 15 39.02 -39.11 30.07
N VAL A 16 37.89 -39.81 30.01
CA VAL A 16 36.53 -39.25 30.16
C VAL A 16 35.75 -40.03 31.22
N LEU A 17 36.39 -40.22 32.38
CA LEU A 17 35.82 -40.93 33.54
C LEU A 17 36.00 -40.17 34.87
N ILE A 18 36.41 -38.90 34.79
CA ILE A 18 36.55 -37.98 35.93
C ILE A 18 36.07 -36.60 35.45
N PHE A 19 35.16 -35.99 36.21
CA PHE A 19 34.41 -34.75 35.94
C PHE A 19 33.31 -34.83 34.85
N GLY A 20 32.05 -34.66 35.31
CA GLY A 20 30.83 -34.55 34.51
C GLY A 20 29.62 -34.76 35.41
N VAL A 21 28.72 -33.79 35.52
CA VAL A 21 27.57 -33.78 36.46
C VAL A 21 26.34 -33.20 35.77
N LEU A 22 25.19 -33.90 35.89
CA LEU A 22 23.86 -33.57 35.34
C LEU A 22 23.75 -33.55 33.79
N PRO A 23 22.53 -33.66 33.23
CA PRO A 23 21.38 -34.47 33.65
C PRO A 23 21.00 -35.52 32.57
N ALA A 24 19.99 -36.35 32.83
CA ALA A 24 19.56 -37.38 31.87
C ALA A 24 18.83 -36.78 30.66
N MET A 25 19.39 -36.95 29.46
CA MET A 25 18.65 -36.84 28.19
C MET A 25 18.11 -38.21 27.79
N ASN A 26 16.82 -38.30 27.47
CA ASN A 26 16.23 -39.54 26.96
C ASN A 26 16.52 -39.63 25.45
N VAL A 27 17.01 -40.77 24.98
CA VAL A 27 17.48 -40.92 23.59
C VAL A 27 16.33 -41.32 22.67
N SER A 28 16.04 -40.49 21.67
CA SER A 28 15.17 -40.88 20.55
C SER A 28 15.87 -41.92 19.67
N ALA A 29 15.15 -42.96 19.26
CA ALA A 29 15.64 -43.94 18.30
C ALA A 29 15.22 -43.52 16.89
N GLU A 30 16.18 -43.19 16.04
CA GLU A 30 15.94 -43.00 14.60
C GLU A 30 15.62 -44.35 13.94
N GLY A 31 14.32 -44.58 13.68
CA GLY A 31 13.85 -45.57 12.73
C GLY A 31 13.76 -44.99 11.32
N GLU A 32 13.79 -45.86 10.31
CA GLU A 32 13.76 -45.46 8.89
C GLU A 32 12.47 -44.68 8.53
N GLY A 33 12.58 -43.77 7.56
CA GLY A 33 11.60 -42.69 7.35
C GLY A 33 10.15 -43.15 7.12
N GLY A 34 9.25 -42.73 8.02
CA GLY A 34 7.80 -42.83 7.92
C GLY A 34 7.13 -41.49 8.15
N GLN A 35 5.89 -41.33 7.68
CA GLN A 35 5.14 -40.06 7.78
C GLN A 35 4.79 -39.71 9.23
N GLY A 36 4.73 -38.42 9.55
CA GLY A 36 4.26 -37.93 10.84
C GLY A 36 2.86 -38.45 11.15
N SER A 37 2.69 -39.10 12.31
CA SER A 37 1.43 -39.76 12.67
C SER A 37 0.40 -38.73 13.14
N ARG A 38 -0.57 -38.44 12.27
CA ARG A 38 -1.77 -37.64 12.57
C ARG A 38 -2.53 -38.18 13.79
N SER A 39 -3.06 -37.25 14.59
CA SER A 39 -3.71 -37.50 15.88
C SER A 39 -5.13 -36.95 15.89
N ILE A 40 -6.08 -37.79 16.27
CA ILE A 40 -7.51 -37.49 16.32
C ILE A 40 -7.88 -37.08 17.74
N GLU A 41 -8.64 -36.00 17.90
CA GLU A 41 -9.30 -35.64 19.14
C GLU A 41 -10.66 -36.35 19.25
N LEU A 42 -10.80 -37.24 20.23
CA LEU A 42 -12.05 -37.93 20.54
C LEU A 42 -12.74 -37.27 21.75
N ASN A 43 -13.90 -36.67 21.49
CA ASN A 43 -14.79 -36.08 22.48
C ASN A 43 -15.89 -37.08 22.87
N PHE A 44 -16.46 -36.95 24.06
CA PHE A 44 -17.54 -37.83 24.55
C PHE A 44 -18.81 -37.04 24.87
N ALA A 45 -19.95 -37.46 24.33
CA ALA A 45 -21.25 -36.79 24.51
C ALA A 45 -22.02 -37.19 25.79
N GLY A 46 -21.46 -38.10 26.62
CA GLY A 46 -22.07 -38.56 27.87
C GLY A 46 -21.59 -37.77 29.10
N THR A 47 -22.15 -38.07 30.26
CA THR A 47 -21.72 -37.46 31.53
C THR A 47 -20.43 -38.11 32.02
N VAL A 48 -19.34 -37.34 32.12
CA VAL A 48 -18.02 -37.84 32.50
C VAL A 48 -17.79 -37.78 34.01
N ASN A 49 -17.25 -38.86 34.58
CA ASN A 49 -16.83 -38.95 35.98
C ASN A 49 -15.58 -39.84 36.09
N GLY A 50 -14.41 -39.21 36.23
CA GLY A 50 -13.13 -39.91 36.15
C GLY A 50 -12.91 -40.51 34.75
N SER A 51 -12.53 -41.79 34.67
CA SER A 51 -12.36 -42.53 33.41
C SER A 51 -13.65 -43.16 32.86
N ILE A 52 -14.82 -42.83 33.44
CA ILE A 52 -16.12 -43.40 33.08
C ILE A 52 -17.00 -42.32 32.45
N VAL A 53 -17.66 -42.66 31.35
CA VAL A 53 -18.65 -41.84 30.64
C VAL A 53 -20.01 -42.53 30.71
N THR A 54 -21.03 -41.85 31.23
CA THR A 54 -22.38 -42.42 31.37
C THR A 54 -23.33 -41.86 30.32
N TYR A 55 -24.08 -42.75 29.65
CA TYR A 55 -25.06 -42.43 28.62
C TYR A 55 -26.44 -42.99 29.02
N GLY A 56 -27.44 -42.12 29.16
CA GLY A 56 -28.83 -42.53 29.42
C GLY A 56 -29.55 -42.89 28.11
N VAL A 57 -29.86 -44.18 27.90
CA VAL A 57 -30.51 -44.69 26.69
C VAL A 57 -31.81 -45.41 27.05
N GLU A 58 -32.96 -44.85 26.64
CA GLU A 58 -34.31 -45.34 26.96
C GLU A 58 -34.57 -45.64 28.46
N GLY A 59 -33.95 -44.87 29.36
CA GLY A 59 -34.06 -45.07 30.81
C GLY A 59 -33.12 -46.15 31.38
N THR A 60 -32.16 -46.63 30.59
CA THR A 60 -31.03 -47.47 31.04
C THR A 60 -29.74 -46.65 31.00
N ASP A 61 -29.01 -46.61 32.11
CA ASP A 61 -27.69 -45.97 32.16
C ASP A 61 -26.61 -46.96 31.68
N VAL A 62 -25.98 -46.63 30.54
CA VAL A 62 -24.84 -47.35 29.96
C VAL A 62 -23.56 -46.65 30.41
N ALA A 63 -22.69 -47.38 31.10
CA ALA A 63 -21.38 -46.85 31.51
C ALA A 63 -20.29 -47.31 30.53
N LEU A 64 -19.51 -46.38 30.00
CA LEU A 64 -18.39 -46.60 29.10
C LEU A 64 -17.10 -46.22 29.83
N THR A 65 -16.25 -47.21 30.12
CA THR A 65 -14.92 -46.99 30.70
C THR A 65 -13.88 -46.87 29.60
N VAL A 66 -13.08 -45.80 29.63
CA VAL A 66 -11.94 -45.58 28.75
C VAL A 66 -10.71 -46.28 29.33
N GLU A 67 -10.06 -47.13 28.54
CA GLU A 67 -8.77 -47.77 28.87
C GLU A 67 -7.72 -47.44 27.80
N GLY A 68 -6.46 -47.32 28.20
CA GLY A 68 -5.32 -47.08 27.30
C GLY A 68 -4.95 -45.60 27.10
N ALA A 69 -5.78 -44.65 27.55
CA ALA A 69 -5.47 -43.23 27.59
C ALA A 69 -6.17 -42.53 28.78
N GLU A 70 -5.69 -41.33 29.14
CA GLU A 70 -6.29 -40.48 30.18
C GLU A 70 -7.39 -39.60 29.58
N LEU A 71 -8.59 -39.65 30.17
CA LEU A 71 -9.74 -38.83 29.81
C LEU A 71 -9.65 -37.47 30.51
N ASN A 72 -9.39 -36.41 29.74
CA ASN A 72 -9.21 -35.05 30.25
C ASN A 72 -10.36 -34.17 29.73
N ASP A 73 -11.16 -33.59 30.63
CA ASP A 73 -12.30 -32.71 30.32
C ASP A 73 -13.18 -33.18 29.14
N SER A 74 -13.60 -34.46 29.22
CA SER A 74 -14.38 -35.17 28.19
C SER A 74 -13.67 -35.42 26.85
N LYS A 75 -12.33 -35.37 26.82
CA LYS A 75 -11.50 -35.59 25.61
C LYS A 75 -10.40 -36.64 25.79
N VAL A 76 -10.06 -37.31 24.70
CA VAL A 76 -8.91 -38.23 24.55
C VAL A 76 -8.24 -38.00 23.19
N SER A 77 -6.91 -37.93 23.12
CA SER A 77 -6.17 -37.87 21.86
C SER A 77 -5.71 -39.27 21.43
N ILE A 78 -5.98 -39.66 20.17
CA ILE A 78 -5.68 -41.00 19.64
C ILE A 78 -4.89 -40.87 18.32
N SER A 79 -3.68 -41.44 18.27
CA SER A 79 -2.90 -41.50 17.02
C SER A 79 -3.58 -42.40 16.00
N GLU A 80 -3.85 -41.92 14.78
CA GLU A 80 -4.59 -42.70 13.77
C GLU A 80 -3.80 -43.90 13.23
N GLY A 81 -2.47 -43.90 13.40
CA GLY A 81 -1.64 -45.09 13.19
C GLY A 81 -1.87 -46.21 14.22
N ASN A 82 -2.68 -46.00 15.26
CA ASN A 82 -2.89 -46.94 16.36
C ASN A 82 -4.31 -46.84 16.98
N LEU A 83 -5.36 -46.83 16.13
CA LEU A 83 -6.78 -46.67 16.53
C LEU A 83 -7.30 -47.72 17.54
N GLY A 84 -6.61 -48.86 17.70
CA GLY A 84 -6.93 -49.90 18.67
C GLY A 84 -6.20 -49.79 20.02
N SER A 85 -5.40 -48.75 20.23
CA SER A 85 -4.66 -48.52 21.48
C SER A 85 -5.54 -48.08 22.65
N VAL A 86 -6.60 -47.34 22.35
CA VAL A 86 -7.63 -46.92 23.32
C VAL A 86 -8.85 -47.80 23.16
N LYS A 87 -9.35 -48.33 24.27
CA LYS A 87 -10.47 -49.26 24.35
C LYS A 87 -11.62 -48.67 25.15
N PHE A 88 -12.82 -49.05 24.76
CA PHE A 88 -14.07 -48.62 25.38
C PHE A 88 -14.82 -49.86 25.87
N LYS A 89 -14.86 -50.07 27.19
CA LYS A 89 -15.60 -51.18 27.82
C LYS A 89 -16.96 -50.68 28.28
N LEU A 90 -18.02 -51.43 27.98
CA LEU A 90 -19.40 -51.02 28.25
C LEU A 90 -20.12 -51.92 29.25
N GLU A 91 -20.73 -51.30 30.26
CA GLU A 91 -21.68 -51.94 31.16
C GLU A 91 -23.12 -51.55 30.76
N ASN A 92 -24.06 -52.48 30.90
CA ASN A 92 -25.48 -52.35 30.50
C ASN A 92 -25.77 -52.10 29.00
N PHE A 93 -24.77 -52.16 28.12
CA PHE A 93 -24.98 -52.04 26.66
C PHE A 93 -25.69 -53.27 26.08
N ASP A 94 -26.75 -53.03 25.31
CA ASP A 94 -27.56 -54.04 24.61
C ASP A 94 -27.34 -53.91 23.09
N PRO A 95 -26.59 -54.82 22.43
CA PRO A 95 -26.26 -54.70 21.01
C PRO A 95 -27.46 -54.87 20.07
N ASP A 96 -28.61 -55.38 20.53
CA ASP A 96 -29.83 -55.47 19.72
C ASP A 96 -30.65 -54.18 19.78
N LYS A 97 -30.57 -53.43 20.89
CA LYS A 97 -31.33 -52.17 21.10
C LYS A 97 -30.51 -50.88 20.98
N MET A 98 -29.19 -50.96 21.07
CA MET A 98 -28.29 -49.81 21.13
C MET A 98 -27.25 -49.84 20.00
N GLN A 99 -26.69 -48.67 19.71
CA GLN A 99 -25.57 -48.49 18.77
C GLN A 99 -24.59 -47.46 19.36
N ILE A 100 -23.33 -47.54 18.94
CA ILE A 100 -22.32 -46.52 19.24
C ILE A 100 -22.05 -45.78 17.95
N ARG A 101 -22.36 -44.48 17.92
CA ARG A 101 -22.12 -43.60 16.77
C ARG A 101 -20.94 -42.68 17.06
N VAL A 102 -20.08 -42.50 16.06
CA VAL A 102 -18.99 -41.53 16.04
C VAL A 102 -19.28 -40.53 14.92
N TYR A 103 -19.26 -39.25 15.23
CA TYR A 103 -19.59 -38.18 14.29
C TYR A 103 -18.67 -36.96 14.44
N SER A 104 -18.75 -36.03 13.49
CA SER A 104 -18.07 -34.72 13.55
C SER A 104 -18.92 -33.61 12.93
N ASN A 105 -18.55 -32.35 13.21
CA ASN A 105 -19.34 -31.17 12.82
C ASN A 105 -19.32 -30.88 11.30
N ASP A 106 -18.40 -31.50 10.56
CA ASP A 106 -18.33 -31.49 9.10
C ASP A 106 -19.31 -32.46 8.41
N GLY A 107 -20.04 -33.26 9.20
CA GLY A 107 -21.05 -34.21 8.70
C GLY A 107 -20.54 -35.63 8.48
N PHE A 108 -19.28 -35.94 8.77
CA PHE A 108 -18.82 -37.34 8.83
C PHE A 108 -19.52 -38.11 9.96
N GLN A 109 -19.82 -39.38 9.71
CA GLN A 109 -20.41 -40.30 10.68
C GLN A 109 -20.04 -41.76 10.38
N THR A 110 -19.85 -42.56 11.42
CA THR A 110 -19.66 -44.02 11.39
C THR A 110 -20.21 -44.65 12.67
N TYR A 111 -20.31 -45.98 12.72
CA TYR A 111 -20.72 -46.74 13.91
C TYR A 111 -19.58 -47.66 14.34
N LEU A 112 -19.50 -48.01 15.63
CA LEU A 112 -18.51 -48.95 16.15
C LEU A 112 -19.13 -50.32 16.45
N THR A 113 -18.47 -51.38 15.98
CA THR A 113 -18.82 -52.77 16.30
C THR A 113 -18.44 -53.07 17.74
N VAL A 114 -19.39 -53.53 18.56
CA VAL A 114 -19.14 -53.90 19.96
C VAL A 114 -18.97 -55.41 20.08
N ASN A 115 -17.77 -55.84 20.46
CA ASN A 115 -17.38 -57.23 20.58
C ASN A 115 -17.17 -57.58 22.06
N GLN A 116 -18.01 -58.47 22.62
CA GLN A 116 -17.95 -58.89 24.04
C GLN A 116 -17.97 -57.71 25.04
N ASN A 117 -18.82 -56.71 24.77
CA ASN A 117 -18.93 -55.45 25.52
C ASN A 117 -17.66 -54.56 25.49
N GLU A 118 -16.75 -54.77 24.53
CA GLU A 118 -15.58 -53.93 24.29
C GLU A 118 -15.59 -53.43 22.83
N THR A 119 -15.04 -52.24 22.59
CA THR A 119 -14.79 -51.72 21.23
C THR A 119 -13.61 -50.73 21.22
N SER A 120 -13.22 -50.27 20.03
CA SER A 120 -12.20 -49.22 19.81
C SER A 120 -12.50 -48.49 18.50
N LEU A 121 -11.76 -47.40 18.20
CA LEU A 121 -11.91 -46.71 16.91
C LEU A 121 -11.46 -47.57 15.70
N ALA A 122 -10.76 -48.68 15.93
CA ALA A 122 -10.42 -49.64 14.87
C ALA A 122 -11.62 -50.53 14.45
N GLU A 123 -12.63 -50.70 15.31
CA GLU A 123 -13.79 -51.59 15.09
C GLU A 123 -14.94 -50.89 14.31
N ARG A 124 -14.63 -49.83 13.58
CA ARG A 124 -15.62 -48.98 12.89
C ARG A 124 -16.23 -49.63 11.66
N GLU A 125 -17.45 -49.22 11.32
CA GLU A 125 -18.15 -49.61 10.10
C GLU A 125 -17.76 -48.69 8.92
N GLY A 126 -17.10 -49.25 7.91
CA GLY A 126 -16.80 -48.58 6.63
C GLY A 126 -15.33 -48.22 6.40
N GLU A 127 -15.03 -47.84 5.15
CA GLU A 127 -13.69 -47.44 4.70
C GLU A 127 -13.56 -45.89 4.69
N GLY A 128 -12.46 -45.37 5.23
CA GLY A 128 -12.20 -43.92 5.31
C GLY A 128 -11.12 -43.58 6.35
N GLY A 129 -10.77 -42.30 6.46
CA GLY A 129 -10.08 -41.76 7.64
C GLY A 129 -11.08 -41.29 8.70
N PHE A 130 -10.60 -40.94 9.90
CA PHE A 130 -11.37 -40.06 10.78
C PHE A 130 -10.95 -38.59 10.53
N PRO A 131 -11.86 -37.61 10.69
CA PRO A 131 -11.50 -36.21 10.83
C PRO A 131 -10.68 -35.92 12.09
N ASP A 132 -9.99 -34.79 12.14
CA ASP A 132 -9.07 -34.41 13.23
C ASP A 132 -9.76 -34.25 14.59
N SER A 133 -11.07 -33.99 14.63
CA SER A 133 -11.88 -33.98 15.86
C SER A 133 -13.24 -34.64 15.62
N ILE A 134 -13.60 -35.58 16.50
CA ILE A 134 -14.80 -36.43 16.45
C ILE A 134 -15.44 -36.52 17.84
N THR A 135 -16.70 -36.95 17.89
CA THR A 135 -17.47 -37.16 19.12
C THR A 135 -18.12 -38.55 19.13
N LEU A 136 -18.05 -39.26 20.25
CA LEU A 136 -18.67 -40.58 20.46
C LEU A 136 -19.93 -40.48 21.34
N VAL A 137 -21.01 -41.09 20.87
CA VAL A 137 -22.28 -41.22 21.57
C VAL A 137 -22.79 -42.66 21.57
N VAL A 138 -23.30 -43.12 22.71
CA VAL A 138 -24.11 -44.35 22.80
C VAL A 138 -25.57 -43.96 22.73
N GLU A 139 -26.32 -44.57 21.81
CA GLU A 139 -27.72 -44.19 21.53
C GLU A 139 -28.59 -45.40 21.17
N LYS A 140 -29.91 -45.19 21.08
CA LYS A 140 -30.85 -46.23 20.65
C LYS A 140 -30.65 -46.55 19.17
N LYS A 141 -30.54 -47.84 18.86
CA LYS A 141 -30.32 -48.39 17.52
C LYS A 141 -31.39 -47.92 16.53
N GLY A 142 -30.97 -47.38 15.39
CA GLY A 142 -31.86 -46.80 14.37
C GLY A 142 -32.37 -45.38 14.64
N SER A 143 -31.90 -44.71 15.70
CA SER A 143 -32.15 -43.28 15.91
C SER A 143 -31.14 -42.45 15.10
N GLN A 144 -31.60 -41.47 14.33
CA GLN A 144 -30.72 -40.49 13.69
C GLN A 144 -30.98 -39.09 14.26
N GLY A 145 -30.36 -38.79 15.40
CA GLY A 145 -30.27 -37.42 15.91
C GLY A 145 -29.16 -36.65 15.18
N GLN A 146 -29.44 -35.42 14.71
CA GLN A 146 -28.37 -34.53 14.25
C GLN A 146 -27.41 -34.20 15.41
N PRO A 147 -26.12 -33.99 15.13
CA PRO A 147 -25.12 -33.77 16.18
C PRO A 147 -25.39 -32.48 16.97
N GLY A 148 -25.19 -32.54 18.29
CA GLY A 148 -25.22 -31.38 19.19
C GLY A 148 -26.53 -31.07 19.92
N GLN A 149 -27.64 -31.76 19.62
CA GLN A 149 -28.91 -31.47 20.32
C GLN A 149 -28.94 -32.07 21.72
N SER A 150 -29.18 -31.23 22.74
CA SER A 150 -29.36 -31.65 24.13
C SER A 150 -30.60 -32.55 24.28
N THR A 151 -30.56 -33.52 25.19
CA THR A 151 -31.71 -34.36 25.57
C THR A 151 -32.76 -33.62 26.42
N ASP A 152 -32.48 -32.36 26.78
CA ASP A 152 -33.39 -31.46 27.47
C ASP A 152 -34.37 -30.81 26.48
N ASN A 153 -35.62 -31.28 26.44
CA ASN A 153 -36.69 -30.84 25.56
C ASN A 153 -37.26 -29.44 25.94
N ARG A 154 -36.39 -28.44 26.06
CA ARG A 154 -36.76 -27.04 26.37
C ARG A 154 -36.26 -26.08 25.30
N ILE A 155 -36.83 -24.87 25.29
CA ILE A 155 -36.37 -23.78 24.43
C ILE A 155 -35.11 -23.16 25.06
N ARG A 156 -34.09 -22.90 24.22
CA ARG A 156 -32.78 -22.36 24.61
C ARG A 156 -32.42 -21.16 23.73
N LEU A 157 -31.80 -20.15 24.32
CA LEU A 157 -31.13 -19.05 23.61
C LEU A 157 -29.63 -19.17 23.84
N GLN A 158 -28.86 -19.24 22.76
CA GLN A 158 -27.39 -19.30 22.79
C GLN A 158 -26.83 -17.97 22.28
N LEU A 159 -26.05 -17.28 23.10
CA LEU A 159 -25.37 -16.04 22.76
C LEU A 159 -24.05 -16.35 22.05
N GLU A 160 -23.80 -15.65 20.96
CA GLU A 160 -22.63 -15.82 20.08
C GLU A 160 -22.09 -14.45 19.64
N GLY A 161 -20.98 -14.44 18.92
CA GLY A 161 -20.28 -13.22 18.53
C GLY A 161 -19.32 -12.68 19.59
N ASP A 162 -18.63 -11.60 19.23
CA ASP A 162 -17.54 -11.00 20.02
C ASP A 162 -17.98 -9.94 21.04
N ALA A 163 -19.13 -9.29 20.84
CA ALA A 163 -19.53 -8.13 21.65
C ALA A 163 -19.98 -8.47 23.06
N CYS A 164 -20.41 -9.71 23.33
CA CYS A 164 -20.96 -10.11 24.62
C CYS A 164 -20.39 -11.45 25.11
N ASN A 165 -19.76 -11.42 26.29
CA ASN A 165 -19.17 -12.59 26.94
C ASN A 165 -20.20 -13.43 27.71
N SER A 166 -21.32 -12.83 28.11
CA SER A 166 -22.44 -13.47 28.80
C SER A 166 -23.73 -12.67 28.64
N PHE A 167 -24.87 -13.22 29.05
CA PHE A 167 -26.13 -12.48 29.09
C PHE A 167 -26.12 -11.33 30.09
N ALA A 168 -25.38 -11.42 31.20
CA ALA A 168 -25.19 -10.30 32.13
C ALA A 168 -24.34 -9.17 31.51
N ASP A 169 -23.27 -9.52 30.78
CA ASP A 169 -22.45 -8.57 30.01
C ASP A 169 -23.29 -7.86 28.92
N MET A 170 -24.13 -8.62 28.20
CA MET A 170 -25.10 -8.09 27.23
C MET A 170 -26.05 -7.06 27.85
N VAL A 171 -26.68 -7.37 29.00
CA VAL A 171 -27.58 -6.43 29.69
C VAL A 171 -26.81 -5.19 30.18
N SER A 172 -25.55 -5.33 30.58
CA SER A 172 -24.71 -4.18 30.99
C SER A 172 -24.36 -3.21 29.85
N LYS A 173 -24.61 -3.61 28.60
CA LYS A 173 -24.43 -2.83 27.35
C LYS A 173 -25.75 -2.25 26.82
N ASP A 174 -26.78 -2.18 27.67
CA ASP A 174 -28.16 -1.76 27.35
C ASP A 174 -28.86 -2.63 26.27
N ILE A 175 -28.32 -3.82 25.97
CA ILE A 175 -28.94 -4.77 25.03
C ILE A 175 -29.98 -5.63 25.78
N GLN A 176 -31.19 -5.71 25.25
CA GLN A 176 -32.35 -6.29 25.95
C GLN A 176 -33.11 -7.28 25.08
N ILE A 177 -33.47 -8.44 25.64
CA ILE A 177 -34.34 -9.41 24.98
C ILE A 177 -35.78 -9.18 25.43
N TYR A 178 -36.70 -9.09 24.48
CA TYR A 178 -38.13 -8.98 24.69
C TYR A 178 -38.81 -10.28 24.23
N VAL A 179 -39.65 -10.87 25.08
CA VAL A 179 -40.29 -12.16 24.85
C VAL A 179 -41.79 -12.12 25.15
N SER A 180 -42.56 -12.82 24.32
CA SER A 180 -43.89 -13.33 24.65
C SER A 180 -43.81 -14.86 24.73
N LYS A 181 -44.47 -15.45 25.73
CA LYS A 181 -44.46 -16.90 26.01
C LYS A 181 -45.85 -17.48 25.71
N ASP A 182 -45.87 -18.69 25.14
CA ASP A 182 -47.06 -19.53 24.90
C ASP A 182 -48.28 -18.79 24.32
N GLY A 183 -48.02 -17.95 23.31
CA GLY A 183 -49.06 -17.21 22.59
C GLY A 183 -49.57 -15.94 23.30
N GLY A 184 -48.87 -15.44 24.31
CA GLY A 184 -49.21 -14.21 25.02
C GLY A 184 -49.35 -12.98 24.10
N SER A 185 -50.29 -12.09 24.42
CA SER A 185 -50.70 -10.97 23.55
C SER A 185 -49.82 -9.71 23.64
N SER A 186 -48.65 -9.79 24.27
CA SER A 186 -47.74 -8.65 24.49
C SER A 186 -46.34 -9.13 24.84
N PHE A 187 -45.31 -8.46 24.33
CA PHE A 187 -43.92 -8.72 24.70
C PHE A 187 -43.55 -8.10 26.05
N SER A 188 -42.59 -8.70 26.74
CA SER A 188 -42.04 -8.26 28.03
C SER A 188 -40.52 -8.49 28.07
N GLN A 189 -39.77 -7.64 28.77
CA GLN A 189 -38.32 -7.82 28.91
C GLN A 189 -38.02 -9.13 29.65
N LEU A 190 -37.07 -9.91 29.13
CA LEU A 190 -36.64 -11.17 29.73
C LEU A 190 -35.77 -10.90 30.97
N THR A 191 -36.38 -11.09 32.15
CA THR A 191 -35.77 -10.86 33.47
C THR A 191 -34.75 -11.93 33.86
N GLY A 192 -33.74 -11.56 34.67
CA GLY A 192 -32.75 -12.50 35.24
C GLY A 192 -31.47 -12.64 34.41
N LEU A 193 -31.48 -12.16 33.16
CA LEU A 193 -30.30 -12.11 32.29
C LEU A 193 -29.14 -11.32 32.93
N ASP A 194 -29.46 -10.28 33.72
CA ASP A 194 -28.55 -9.45 34.51
C ASP A 194 -27.69 -10.23 35.52
N THR A 195 -28.12 -11.44 35.89
CA THR A 195 -27.36 -12.35 36.79
C THR A 195 -26.76 -13.56 36.07
N ASN A 196 -27.05 -13.76 34.77
CA ASN A 196 -26.58 -14.90 34.01
C ASN A 196 -25.19 -14.66 33.43
N SER A 197 -24.16 -15.15 34.14
CA SER A 197 -22.75 -15.07 33.73
C SER A 197 -22.34 -16.07 32.65
N THR A 198 -23.28 -16.67 31.92
CA THR A 198 -23.01 -17.62 30.82
C THR A 198 -23.53 -17.09 29.48
N LYS A 199 -23.17 -17.79 28.39
CA LYS A 199 -23.75 -17.55 27.05
C LYS A 199 -25.02 -18.38 26.76
N GLU A 200 -25.57 -19.14 27.71
CA GLU A 200 -26.82 -19.91 27.51
C GLU A 200 -27.94 -19.39 28.42
N TYR A 201 -29.16 -19.27 27.88
CA TYR A 201 -30.38 -19.09 28.65
C TYR A 201 -31.37 -20.20 28.30
N VAL A 202 -31.86 -20.94 29.31
CA VAL A 202 -32.83 -22.03 29.13
C VAL A 202 -34.16 -21.60 29.75
N PHE A 203 -35.27 -21.78 29.02
CA PHE A 203 -36.60 -21.50 29.55
C PHE A 203 -37.08 -22.57 30.54
N GLU A 204 -38.14 -22.26 31.29
CA GLU A 204 -38.78 -23.22 32.21
C GLU A 204 -39.42 -24.39 31.45
N ALA A 205 -39.57 -25.53 32.12
CA ALA A 205 -40.01 -26.79 31.50
C ALA A 205 -41.49 -26.83 31.05
N ASP A 206 -42.28 -25.84 31.46
CA ASP A 206 -43.68 -25.63 31.05
C ASP A 206 -43.83 -24.71 29.83
N ILE A 207 -42.77 -24.01 29.40
CA ILE A 207 -42.79 -23.12 28.24
C ILE A 207 -42.64 -23.94 26.95
N THR A 208 -43.70 -24.01 26.17
CA THR A 208 -43.77 -24.83 24.94
C THR A 208 -43.49 -24.05 23.66
N SER A 209 -43.71 -22.74 23.69
CA SER A 209 -43.43 -21.83 22.58
C SER A 209 -43.09 -20.42 23.06
N ILE A 210 -42.28 -19.70 22.29
CA ILE A 210 -42.02 -18.26 22.48
C ILE A 210 -42.07 -17.50 21.16
N GLN A 211 -42.32 -16.21 21.25
CA GLN A 211 -41.90 -15.23 20.25
C GLN A 211 -40.93 -14.26 20.92
N PHE A 212 -39.82 -13.90 20.29
CA PHE A 212 -38.86 -12.97 20.87
C PHE A 212 -38.21 -12.04 19.84
N TYR A 213 -37.76 -10.88 20.32
CA TYR A 213 -36.86 -10.00 19.60
C TYR A 213 -35.79 -9.45 20.56
N VAL A 214 -34.70 -8.93 20.00
CA VAL A 214 -33.59 -8.32 20.74
C VAL A 214 -33.51 -6.85 20.33
N SER A 215 -33.46 -5.97 21.32
CA SER A 215 -33.25 -4.54 21.13
C SER A 215 -31.81 -4.19 21.50
N CYS A 216 -31.09 -3.59 20.57
CA CYS A 216 -29.71 -3.15 20.70
C CYS A 216 -29.50 -1.85 19.94
N ASP A 217 -28.43 -1.11 20.27
CA ASP A 217 -27.98 0.00 19.44
C ASP A 217 -27.24 -0.52 18.21
N GLU A 218 -27.92 -0.60 17.06
CA GLU A 218 -27.34 -1.09 15.80
C GLU A 218 -26.18 -0.21 15.26
N THR A 219 -25.99 1.02 15.78
CA THR A 219 -24.77 1.80 15.49
C THR A 219 -23.54 1.16 16.13
N LYS A 220 -23.70 0.53 17.31
CA LYS A 220 -22.64 -0.12 18.09
C LYS A 220 -22.53 -1.63 17.90
N TYR A 221 -23.61 -2.31 17.50
CA TYR A 221 -23.66 -3.77 17.44
C TYR A 221 -24.30 -4.32 16.16
N SER A 222 -23.67 -5.33 15.57
CA SER A 222 -24.24 -6.18 14.52
C SER A 222 -25.02 -7.32 15.16
N LEU A 223 -26.35 -7.22 15.18
CA LEU A 223 -27.26 -8.28 15.63
C LEU A 223 -27.66 -9.18 14.45
N GLN A 224 -27.41 -10.49 14.59
CA GLN A 224 -27.73 -11.51 13.59
C GLN A 224 -28.31 -12.78 14.25
N PHE A 225 -29.15 -13.50 13.51
CA PHE A 225 -29.71 -14.79 13.95
C PHE A 225 -29.43 -15.84 12.87
N PRO A 226 -28.55 -16.83 13.12
CA PRO A 226 -28.21 -17.84 12.13
C PRO A 226 -29.44 -18.55 11.54
N GLY A 227 -29.51 -18.59 10.21
CA GLY A 227 -30.62 -19.18 9.46
C GLY A 227 -31.88 -18.31 9.32
N LYS A 228 -31.83 -17.02 9.67
CA LYS A 228 -32.93 -16.05 9.52
C LYS A 228 -32.63 -14.97 8.48
N SER A 229 -33.64 -14.20 8.08
CA SER A 229 -33.44 -12.97 7.29
C SER A 229 -32.92 -11.81 8.15
N ALA A 230 -32.33 -10.79 7.52
CA ALA A 230 -31.59 -9.72 8.21
C ALA A 230 -32.44 -8.81 9.12
N ASP A 231 -33.76 -8.80 8.95
CA ASP A 231 -34.71 -7.99 9.73
C ASP A 231 -35.42 -8.79 10.84
N GLU A 232 -35.36 -10.13 10.79
CA GLU A 232 -35.97 -11.01 11.80
C GLU A 232 -35.33 -10.84 13.17
N GLY A 233 -36.14 -10.90 14.24
CA GLY A 233 -35.69 -10.83 15.62
C GLY A 233 -35.24 -9.45 16.10
N LYS A 234 -35.36 -8.40 15.29
CA LYS A 234 -34.96 -7.02 15.65
C LYS A 234 -36.08 -6.14 16.20
N SER A 235 -37.34 -6.51 16.00
CA SER A 235 -38.51 -5.73 16.42
C SER A 235 -39.69 -6.61 16.82
N GLU A 236 -40.68 -6.03 17.50
CA GLU A 236 -41.97 -6.70 17.77
C GLU A 236 -42.67 -7.17 16.47
N GLN A 237 -42.53 -6.42 15.38
CA GLN A 237 -43.14 -6.74 14.09
C GLN A 237 -42.39 -7.83 13.31
N THR A 238 -41.14 -8.13 13.69
CA THR A 238 -40.27 -9.11 13.04
C THR A 238 -39.82 -10.23 13.99
N ALA A 239 -40.46 -10.37 15.15
CA ALA A 239 -40.07 -11.29 16.22
C ALA A 239 -39.98 -12.77 15.76
N ILE A 240 -38.93 -13.47 16.21
CA ILE A 240 -38.69 -14.87 15.87
C ILE A 240 -39.60 -15.75 16.74
N ALA A 241 -40.45 -16.55 16.07
CA ALA A 241 -41.27 -17.56 16.72
C ALA A 241 -40.52 -18.91 16.82
N LEU A 242 -40.48 -19.48 18.02
CA LEU A 242 -39.98 -20.83 18.31
C LEU A 242 -41.15 -21.65 18.88
N ASN A 243 -41.61 -22.66 18.13
CA ASN A 243 -42.82 -23.44 18.44
C ASN A 243 -42.52 -24.88 18.89
N ALA A 244 -41.28 -25.17 19.25
CA ALA A 244 -40.79 -26.47 19.70
C ALA A 244 -39.48 -26.30 20.48
N ALA A 245 -39.08 -27.34 21.23
CA ALA A 245 -37.79 -27.40 21.91
C ALA A 245 -36.60 -27.32 20.93
N GLY A 246 -35.51 -26.69 21.38
CA GLY A 246 -34.33 -26.43 20.57
C GLY A 246 -33.62 -25.13 20.93
N THR A 247 -32.44 -24.93 20.35
CA THR A 247 -31.58 -23.76 20.58
C THR A 247 -31.71 -22.77 19.43
N GLN A 248 -32.05 -21.52 19.73
CA GLN A 248 -31.89 -20.40 18.80
C GLN A 248 -30.63 -19.63 19.15
N HIS A 249 -29.76 -19.48 18.16
CA HIS A 249 -28.51 -18.75 18.28
C HIS A 249 -28.75 -17.25 18.04
N ILE A 250 -28.08 -16.41 18.82
CA ILE A 250 -28.16 -14.94 18.81
C ILE A 250 -26.73 -14.43 18.73
N GLN A 251 -26.31 -14.01 17.54
CA GLN A 251 -24.96 -13.50 17.30
C GLN A 251 -24.96 -11.97 17.45
N ILE A 252 -24.08 -11.46 18.32
CA ILE A 252 -23.91 -10.03 18.56
C ILE A 252 -22.41 -9.71 18.46
N ASP A 253 -22.05 -8.99 17.40
CA ASP A 253 -20.67 -8.55 17.12
C ASP A 253 -20.55 -7.02 17.24
N HIS A 254 -19.34 -6.50 17.42
CA HIS A 254 -19.10 -5.05 17.39
C HIS A 254 -19.35 -4.47 15.99
N SER A 255 -20.12 -3.38 15.90
CA SER A 255 -20.25 -2.58 14.67
C SER A 255 -18.96 -1.80 14.42
N VAL A 256 -17.99 -2.45 13.79
CA VAL A 256 -16.78 -1.80 13.28
C VAL A 256 -17.10 -0.86 12.12
N ARG A 257 -16.23 0.13 11.95
CA ARG A 257 -16.15 1.02 10.79
C ARG A 257 -14.76 0.88 10.19
N THR A 258 -14.65 1.03 8.87
CA THR A 258 -13.38 0.79 8.18
C THR A 258 -12.62 2.08 7.94
N ILE A 259 -11.30 2.05 8.12
CA ILE A 259 -10.38 3.06 7.59
C ILE A 259 -9.73 2.44 6.36
N THR A 260 -9.93 3.06 5.18
CA THR A 260 -9.55 2.44 3.89
C THR A 260 -8.85 3.45 2.97
N TRP A 261 -7.72 3.03 2.39
CA TRP A 261 -7.02 3.77 1.33
C TRP A 261 -6.27 2.84 0.38
N ALA A 262 -6.12 3.25 -0.88
CA ALA A 262 -5.29 2.58 -1.89
C ALA A 262 -4.49 3.61 -2.70
N TYR A 263 -3.34 3.20 -3.24
CA TYR A 263 -2.55 4.02 -4.18
C TYR A 263 -2.95 3.78 -5.64
N ASP A 264 -4.08 3.11 -5.85
CA ASP A 264 -4.73 2.86 -7.13
C ASP A 264 -6.26 3.03 -6.99
N ARG A 265 -6.98 3.05 -8.12
CA ARG A 265 -8.43 3.31 -8.17
C ARG A 265 -9.27 2.03 -8.25
N GLN A 266 -8.64 0.86 -8.36
CA GLN A 266 -9.28 -0.44 -8.54
C GLN A 266 -9.47 -1.18 -7.20
N THR A 267 -8.45 -1.20 -6.33
CA THR A 267 -8.38 -2.05 -5.12
C THR A 267 -9.52 -1.77 -4.14
N TYR A 268 -9.79 -0.50 -3.84
CA TYR A 268 -10.88 -0.06 -2.96
C TYR A 268 -11.79 1.03 -3.58
N GLY A 269 -11.67 1.22 -4.90
CA GLY A 269 -12.47 2.20 -5.65
C GLY A 269 -11.98 3.65 -5.52
N GLU A 270 -12.55 4.52 -6.38
CA GLU A 270 -12.25 5.95 -6.45
C GLU A 270 -12.32 6.68 -5.10
N ASP A 271 -13.20 6.28 -4.17
CA ASP A 271 -13.40 6.99 -2.90
C ASP A 271 -12.36 6.67 -1.82
N ALA A 272 -11.55 5.62 -2.02
CA ALA A 272 -10.40 5.29 -1.18
C ALA A 272 -9.05 5.64 -1.83
N TYR A 273 -9.04 6.19 -3.05
CA TYR A 273 -7.80 6.55 -3.74
C TYR A 273 -7.06 7.70 -3.02
N LEU A 274 -5.87 7.42 -2.52
CA LEU A 274 -4.95 8.37 -1.91
C LEU A 274 -3.86 8.74 -2.92
N GLU A 275 -3.98 9.95 -3.47
CA GLU A 275 -2.99 10.56 -4.35
C GLU A 275 -1.96 11.40 -3.57
N HIS A 276 -0.74 11.46 -4.10
CA HIS A 276 0.34 12.38 -3.68
C HIS A 276 0.80 12.27 -2.21
N GLY A 277 0.80 11.05 -1.68
CA GLY A 277 1.42 10.71 -0.41
C GLY A 277 1.06 9.31 0.07
N LYS A 278 1.46 9.00 1.30
CA LYS A 278 1.28 7.69 1.95
C LYS A 278 0.54 7.82 3.27
N ALA A 279 -0.31 6.84 3.58
CA ALA A 279 -0.99 6.73 4.86
C ALA A 279 -0.64 5.41 5.56
N GLN A 280 -0.63 5.45 6.89
CA GLN A 280 -0.44 4.31 7.77
C GLN A 280 -1.27 4.51 9.05
N VAL A 281 -1.96 3.49 9.55
CA VAL A 281 -2.46 3.47 10.93
C VAL A 281 -1.35 2.95 11.84
N VAL A 282 -1.01 3.73 12.87
CA VAL A 282 0.15 3.51 13.75
C VAL A 282 -0.29 2.90 15.08
N ALA A 283 -1.47 3.26 15.59
CA ALA A 283 -2.04 2.69 16.81
C ALA A 283 -3.57 2.84 16.84
N VAL A 284 -4.24 1.98 17.60
CA VAL A 284 -5.68 2.04 17.93
C VAL A 284 -5.82 1.85 19.44
N GLU A 285 -6.70 2.62 20.08
CA GLU A 285 -6.93 2.59 21.52
C GLU A 285 -7.34 1.19 22.03
N GLY A 286 -6.56 0.66 22.98
CA GLY A 286 -6.76 -0.67 23.56
C GLY A 286 -6.23 -1.84 22.73
N VAL A 287 -5.67 -1.59 21.53
CA VAL A 287 -5.10 -2.62 20.66
C VAL A 287 -3.58 -2.66 20.83
N TYR A 288 -3.03 -3.80 21.23
CA TYR A 288 -1.58 -4.00 21.42
C TYR A 288 -0.85 -4.38 20.14
N ASP A 289 -1.53 -5.05 19.21
CA ASP A 289 -1.01 -5.45 17.89
C ASP A 289 -2.11 -5.20 16.86
N LEU A 290 -1.84 -4.36 15.86
CA LEU A 290 -2.83 -4.05 14.81
C LEU A 290 -3.15 -5.27 13.95
N TYR A 291 -2.27 -6.28 13.89
CA TYR A 291 -2.55 -7.54 13.22
C TYR A 291 -3.49 -8.46 14.01
N SER A 292 -3.73 -8.20 15.31
CA SER A 292 -4.71 -8.96 16.12
C SER A 292 -6.15 -8.50 15.91
N ILE A 293 -6.40 -7.50 15.06
CA ILE A 293 -7.75 -7.05 14.69
C ILE A 293 -8.38 -8.09 13.76
N PRO A 294 -9.57 -8.64 14.08
CA PRO A 294 -10.29 -9.55 13.18
C PRO A 294 -10.91 -8.77 12.01
N PHE A 295 -10.90 -9.39 10.82
CA PHE A 295 -11.47 -8.86 9.57
C PHE A 295 -10.96 -7.48 9.13
N ALA A 296 -9.99 -7.48 8.19
CA ALA A 296 -9.25 -6.31 7.70
C ALA A 296 -8.31 -5.68 8.75
N ASN A 297 -7.03 -6.01 8.61
CA ASN A 297 -5.94 -5.65 9.50
C ASN A 297 -4.66 -5.27 8.72
N ASN A 298 -4.79 -4.60 7.57
CA ASN A 298 -3.64 -4.00 6.88
C ASN A 298 -3.48 -2.54 7.34
N PRO A 299 -2.54 -2.23 8.26
CA PRO A 299 -2.29 -0.87 8.73
C PRO A 299 -1.58 0.02 7.70
N GLY A 300 -1.11 -0.51 6.57
CA GLY A 300 -0.41 0.24 5.52
C GLY A 300 0.77 -0.55 4.93
N ASP A 301 0.67 -0.91 3.66
CA ASP A 301 1.75 -1.48 2.84
C ASP A 301 1.97 -0.65 1.56
N GLU A 302 2.63 -1.21 0.54
CA GLU A 302 2.86 -0.54 -0.76
C GLU A 302 1.61 -0.46 -1.66
N LYS A 303 0.48 -1.07 -1.26
CA LYS A 303 -0.80 -1.06 -2.02
C LYS A 303 -1.83 -0.15 -1.37
N GLY A 304 -1.74 0.04 -0.06
CA GLY A 304 -2.63 0.90 0.72
C GLY A 304 -2.84 0.31 2.11
N GLY A 305 -4.04 0.49 2.65
CA GLY A 305 -4.43 -0.10 3.92
C GLY A 305 -5.93 -0.19 4.09
N HIS A 306 -6.33 -1.14 4.92
CA HIS A 306 -7.71 -1.41 5.26
C HIS A 306 -7.76 -2.04 6.64
N ILE A 307 -8.34 -1.31 7.60
CA ILE A 307 -8.36 -1.69 9.01
C ILE A 307 -9.74 -1.41 9.61
N ALA A 308 -10.29 -2.41 10.31
CA ALA A 308 -11.53 -2.30 11.06
C ALA A 308 -11.28 -1.68 12.45
N VAL A 309 -12.11 -0.70 12.84
CA VAL A 309 -12.01 -0.01 14.14
C VAL A 309 -13.42 0.24 14.70
N GLU A 310 -13.62 -0.02 15.99
CA GLU A 310 -14.86 0.36 16.69
C GLU A 310 -15.04 1.90 16.71
N ALA A 311 -16.27 2.38 16.50
CA ALA A 311 -16.58 3.80 16.68
C ALA A 311 -16.29 4.28 18.12
N GLY A 312 -15.77 5.50 18.25
CA GLY A 312 -15.42 6.11 19.55
C GLY A 312 -13.99 5.85 20.05
N LYS A 313 -13.24 4.90 19.48
CA LYS A 313 -11.82 4.69 19.82
C LYS A 313 -10.95 5.83 19.30
N GLN A 314 -9.87 6.16 20.02
CA GLN A 314 -8.79 6.96 19.47
C GLN A 314 -7.93 6.14 18.48
N VAL A 315 -7.62 6.75 17.34
CA VAL A 315 -6.76 6.19 16.29
C VAL A 315 -5.60 7.14 16.05
N THR A 316 -4.39 6.60 15.95
CA THR A 316 -3.17 7.34 15.55
C THR A 316 -2.80 6.96 14.13
N VAL A 317 -2.58 7.94 13.26
CA VAL A 317 -2.23 7.74 11.85
C VAL A 317 -1.04 8.59 11.44
N ARG A 318 -0.25 8.11 10.48
CA ARG A 318 0.81 8.86 9.83
C ARG A 318 0.41 9.12 8.38
N LEU A 319 0.31 10.39 8.00
CA LEU A 319 -0.13 10.88 6.71
C LEU A 319 1.01 11.70 6.10
N THR A 320 1.88 11.03 5.35
CA THR A 320 3.10 11.60 4.77
C THR A 320 2.84 12.07 3.34
N PRO A 321 2.79 13.38 3.05
CA PRO A 321 2.69 13.87 1.67
C PRO A 321 3.98 13.57 0.89
N ASP A 322 3.86 13.39 -0.42
CA ASP A 322 5.02 13.40 -1.33
C ASP A 322 5.67 14.80 -1.36
N TYR A 323 6.91 14.91 -1.84
CA TYR A 323 7.52 16.22 -2.04
C TYR A 323 6.75 17.04 -3.10
N GLY A 324 6.52 18.32 -2.80
CA GLY A 324 5.69 19.23 -3.57
C GLY A 324 4.21 19.24 -3.16
N TYR A 325 3.84 18.54 -2.08
CA TYR A 325 2.45 18.42 -1.62
C TYR A 325 2.34 18.62 -0.10
N GLN A 326 1.16 19.07 0.35
CA GLN A 326 0.88 19.37 1.76
C GLN A 326 -0.53 18.93 2.16
N LEU A 327 -0.72 18.60 3.45
CA LEU A 327 -2.07 18.39 4.01
C LEU A 327 -2.87 19.69 3.93
N LYS A 328 -3.98 19.65 3.19
CA LYS A 328 -4.83 20.81 2.87
C LYS A 328 -5.63 21.34 4.07
N GLY A 329 -5.92 20.48 5.04
CA GLY A 329 -6.73 20.78 6.21
C GLY A 329 -6.90 19.56 7.11
N VAL A 330 -7.33 19.79 8.35
CA VAL A 330 -7.49 18.73 9.37
C VAL A 330 -8.77 17.89 9.25
N SER A 331 -9.72 18.22 8.37
CA SER A 331 -11.02 17.52 8.31
C SER A 331 -11.06 16.42 7.25
N LEU A 332 -11.45 15.21 7.66
CA LEU A 332 -11.73 14.08 6.77
C LEU A 332 -13.25 13.90 6.55
N ASN A 333 -13.64 12.85 5.80
CA ASN A 333 -15.04 12.47 5.68
C ASN A 333 -15.63 12.03 7.05
N GLY A 334 -16.96 12.03 7.17
CA GLY A 334 -17.64 11.74 8.44
C GLY A 334 -17.55 12.84 9.51
N GLY A 335 -16.96 14.01 9.20
CA GLY A 335 -16.78 15.11 10.16
C GLY A 335 -15.60 14.93 11.10
N VAL A 336 -14.75 13.92 10.86
CA VAL A 336 -13.53 13.65 11.61
C VAL A 336 -12.57 14.84 11.52
N THR A 337 -11.94 15.19 12.65
CA THR A 337 -10.89 16.20 12.71
C THR A 337 -9.60 15.58 13.25
N LEU A 338 -8.52 15.77 12.51
CA LEU A 338 -7.16 15.33 12.84
C LEU A 338 -6.49 16.30 13.82
N ALA A 339 -5.95 15.77 14.92
CA ALA A 339 -5.13 16.50 15.88
C ALA A 339 -3.64 16.15 15.66
N PRO A 340 -2.78 17.10 15.23
CA PRO A 340 -1.38 16.83 14.95
C PRO A 340 -0.58 16.49 16.21
N GLN A 341 0.40 15.59 16.06
CA GLN A 341 1.24 15.09 17.15
C GLN A 341 2.66 15.68 17.10
N ALA A 342 3.50 15.30 18.07
CA ALA A 342 4.89 15.73 18.13
C ALA A 342 5.75 15.14 16.98
N GLU A 343 5.48 13.91 16.57
CA GLU A 343 6.11 13.30 15.40
C GLU A 343 5.59 13.90 14.09
N VAL A 344 6.51 14.14 13.14
CA VAL A 344 6.19 14.68 11.81
C VAL A 344 5.17 13.79 11.10
N SER A 345 4.25 14.41 10.36
CA SER A 345 3.18 13.73 9.60
C SER A 345 2.23 12.88 10.45
N THR A 346 2.28 12.95 11.78
CA THR A 346 1.54 12.04 12.66
C THR A 346 0.38 12.77 13.32
N PHE A 347 -0.79 12.15 13.33
CA PHE A 347 -2.08 12.73 13.75
C PHE A 347 -2.87 11.73 14.59
N THR A 348 -3.78 12.21 15.43
CA THR A 348 -4.80 11.39 16.08
C THR A 348 -6.21 11.86 15.73
N PHE A 349 -7.18 10.95 15.78
CA PHE A 349 -8.61 11.28 15.73
C PHE A 349 -9.44 10.26 16.50
N THR A 350 -10.70 10.57 16.78
CA THR A 350 -11.68 9.62 17.31
C THR A 350 -12.44 9.00 16.15
N MET A 351 -12.49 7.66 16.07
CA MET A 351 -13.18 6.95 14.99
C MET A 351 -14.68 7.31 14.99
N PRO A 352 -15.24 7.81 13.87
CA PRO A 352 -16.65 8.20 13.80
C PRO A 352 -17.54 6.96 13.63
N ASP A 353 -18.86 7.14 13.71
CA ASP A 353 -19.84 6.13 13.29
C ASP A 353 -20.01 6.10 11.74
N THR A 354 -18.91 6.08 11.00
CA THR A 354 -18.90 5.92 9.54
C THR A 354 -17.52 5.50 9.06
N ASN A 355 -17.42 5.01 7.82
CA ASN A 355 -16.12 4.60 7.26
C ASN A 355 -15.28 5.84 6.89
N VAL A 356 -13.98 5.77 7.11
CA VAL A 356 -13.02 6.87 6.90
C VAL A 356 -12.13 6.59 5.70
N HIS A 357 -12.03 7.53 4.77
CA HIS A 357 -11.17 7.44 3.59
C HIS A 357 -10.22 8.65 3.51
N PHE A 358 -8.96 8.42 3.14
CA PHE A 358 -7.93 9.47 3.04
C PHE A 358 -7.88 10.18 1.67
N LYS A 359 -8.98 10.17 0.90
CA LYS A 359 -9.03 10.73 -0.45
C LYS A 359 -8.80 12.24 -0.50
N GLY A 360 -7.90 12.67 -1.40
CA GLY A 360 -7.71 14.08 -1.76
C GLY A 360 -7.24 15.01 -0.63
N ILE A 361 -6.62 14.44 0.42
CA ILE A 361 -6.16 15.19 1.61
C ILE A 361 -4.91 16.05 1.31
N PHE A 362 -4.09 15.63 0.35
CA PHE A 362 -2.88 16.31 -0.04
C PHE A 362 -3.12 17.21 -1.25
N THR A 363 -2.55 18.42 -1.25
CA THR A 363 -2.63 19.37 -2.35
C THR A 363 -1.26 19.90 -2.74
N GLN A 364 -1.05 20.03 -4.06
CA GLN A 364 0.20 20.55 -4.60
C GLN A 364 0.48 21.95 -4.06
N THR A 365 1.68 22.13 -3.52
CA THR A 365 2.12 23.35 -2.85
C THR A 365 3.54 23.68 -3.34
N GLN A 366 3.81 24.96 -3.58
CA GLN A 366 5.14 25.41 -4.01
C GLN A 366 6.08 25.54 -2.81
N ASP A 367 7.38 25.37 -3.04
CA ASP A 367 8.39 25.65 -2.01
C ASP A 367 8.37 27.14 -1.63
N GLU A 368 8.56 27.42 -0.34
CA GLU A 368 8.49 28.76 0.22
C GLU A 368 9.85 29.47 0.05
N ILE A 369 9.88 30.63 -0.61
CA ILE A 369 11.11 31.39 -0.84
C ILE A 369 11.05 32.73 -0.10
N ASN A 370 11.89 32.89 0.92
CA ASN A 370 11.98 34.09 1.75
C ASN A 370 13.30 34.83 1.50
N THR A 371 13.25 35.91 0.71
CA THR A 371 14.40 36.81 0.48
C THR A 371 14.29 38.04 1.37
N THR A 372 15.16 38.16 2.38
CA THR A 372 15.18 39.29 3.34
C THR A 372 16.30 40.31 3.07
N GLY A 373 17.27 39.94 2.24
CA GLY A 373 18.42 40.78 1.86
C GLY A 373 18.20 41.73 0.68
N THR A 374 19.29 42.37 0.27
CA THR A 374 19.37 43.33 -0.85
C THR A 374 20.26 42.84 -2.00
N LYS A 375 21.18 41.90 -1.75
CA LYS A 375 22.15 41.39 -2.74
C LYS A 375 21.50 40.48 -3.79
N VAL A 376 20.46 39.75 -3.38
CA VAL A 376 19.69 38.81 -4.21
C VAL A 376 18.24 39.26 -4.26
N SER A 377 17.69 39.48 -5.45
CA SER A 377 16.32 40.00 -5.64
C SER A 377 15.26 38.92 -5.85
N SER A 378 15.67 37.69 -6.19
CA SER A 378 14.84 36.48 -6.13
C SER A 378 15.69 35.22 -6.08
N ALA A 379 15.10 34.11 -5.61
CA ALA A 379 15.73 32.81 -5.58
C ALA A 379 14.74 31.70 -5.97
N SER A 380 15.24 30.52 -6.34
CA SER A 380 14.45 29.29 -6.42
C SER A 380 15.30 28.04 -6.24
N VAL A 381 14.66 26.94 -5.88
CA VAL A 381 15.25 25.60 -5.80
C VAL A 381 14.63 24.71 -6.88
N GLU A 382 15.45 23.91 -7.56
CA GLU A 382 15.03 22.80 -8.42
C GLU A 382 15.54 21.47 -7.84
N ASN A 383 14.80 20.38 -8.10
CA ASN A 383 15.06 19.04 -7.57
C ASN A 383 14.95 18.92 -6.03
N GLY A 384 14.09 19.70 -5.37
CA GLY A 384 14.00 19.77 -3.90
C GLY A 384 13.71 18.44 -3.18
N ALA A 385 13.14 17.44 -3.89
CA ALA A 385 13.01 16.06 -3.42
C ALA A 385 14.36 15.42 -2.99
N ASN A 386 15.48 15.92 -3.50
CA ASN A 386 16.83 15.48 -3.11
C ASN A 386 17.21 15.94 -1.69
N ALA A 387 16.55 16.98 -1.17
CA ALA A 387 16.78 17.59 0.14
C ALA A 387 15.69 17.23 1.17
N ALA A 388 14.43 17.09 0.73
CA ALA A 388 13.29 16.71 1.57
C ALA A 388 12.49 15.55 0.94
N PRO A 389 12.33 14.40 1.63
CA PRO A 389 11.60 13.24 1.08
C PRO A 389 10.06 13.40 1.12
N SER A 390 9.55 14.45 1.76
CA SER A 390 8.12 14.72 1.95
C SER A 390 7.86 16.19 2.21
N GLY A 391 6.66 16.68 1.87
CA GLY A 391 6.28 18.08 2.13
C GLY A 391 6.89 19.05 1.12
N ASN A 392 7.43 20.16 1.60
CA ASN A 392 8.09 21.19 0.79
C ASN A 392 9.40 21.64 1.45
N LEU A 393 10.16 22.45 0.72
CA LEU A 393 11.26 23.24 1.26
C LEU A 393 10.81 24.67 1.58
N ARG A 394 11.42 25.25 2.61
CA ARG A 394 11.51 26.69 2.83
C ARG A 394 12.97 27.10 2.62
N LEU A 395 13.24 27.93 1.63
CA LEU A 395 14.54 28.56 1.42
C LEU A 395 14.50 29.97 1.99
N THR A 396 15.40 30.28 2.92
CA THR A 396 15.63 31.65 3.41
C THR A 396 16.97 32.17 2.89
N VAL A 397 16.94 33.36 2.29
CA VAL A 397 18.09 34.03 1.65
C VAL A 397 18.30 35.40 2.29
N GLU A 398 19.39 35.54 3.02
CA GLU A 398 19.70 36.74 3.81
C GLU A 398 21.04 37.35 3.42
N ASP A 399 21.17 38.68 3.54
CA ASP A 399 22.48 39.34 3.37
C ASP A 399 23.42 38.94 4.51
N SER A 400 24.68 38.61 4.17
CA SER A 400 25.70 38.21 5.15
C SER A 400 26.90 39.17 5.14
N ASP A 401 27.45 39.46 6.32
CA ASP A 401 28.66 40.28 6.51
C ASP A 401 29.96 39.43 6.57
N ALA A 402 29.89 38.17 6.13
CA ALA A 402 31.04 37.27 6.13
C ALA A 402 32.21 37.81 5.29
N ASN A 403 33.44 37.68 5.81
CA ASN A 403 34.64 38.25 5.20
C ASN A 403 34.94 37.60 3.83
N THR A 404 34.75 38.38 2.76
CA THR A 404 34.84 37.90 1.38
C THR A 404 36.27 37.71 0.85
N THR A 405 37.30 38.13 1.61
CA THR A 405 38.73 38.07 1.22
C THR A 405 39.15 36.67 0.75
N ASN A 406 38.75 35.63 1.47
CA ASN A 406 39.15 34.25 1.15
C ASN A 406 38.37 33.67 -0.04
N ALA A 407 37.16 34.16 -0.30
CA ALA A 407 36.35 33.77 -1.46
C ALA A 407 36.84 34.44 -2.76
N LEU A 408 37.25 35.71 -2.69
CA LEU A 408 37.94 36.42 -3.78
C LEU A 408 39.19 35.64 -4.24
N ALA A 409 39.94 35.05 -3.31
CA ALA A 409 41.12 34.25 -3.60
C ALA A 409 40.83 32.90 -4.29
N GLN A 410 39.57 32.44 -4.38
CA GLN A 410 39.18 31.22 -5.10
C GLN A 410 38.87 31.47 -6.59
N VAL A 411 38.87 32.72 -7.06
CA VAL A 411 38.34 33.09 -8.38
C VAL A 411 39.31 33.99 -9.13
N GLU A 412 39.81 33.52 -10.28
CA GLU A 412 40.66 34.32 -11.15
C GLU A 412 39.92 35.58 -11.67
N ASN A 413 40.62 36.72 -11.69
CA ASN A 413 40.09 38.01 -12.15
C ASN A 413 38.89 38.53 -11.32
N ALA A 414 38.73 38.09 -10.07
CA ALA A 414 37.77 38.66 -9.14
C ALA A 414 38.03 40.17 -8.89
N VAL A 415 36.95 40.93 -8.80
CA VAL A 415 36.93 42.40 -8.62
C VAL A 415 36.29 42.78 -7.30
N SER A 416 35.15 42.17 -6.98
CA SER A 416 34.43 42.32 -5.72
C SER A 416 33.66 41.03 -5.42
N ALA A 417 33.24 40.86 -4.17
CA ALA A 417 32.41 39.74 -3.77
C ALA A 417 31.47 40.13 -2.64
N GLU A 418 30.29 39.53 -2.61
CA GLU A 418 29.22 39.80 -1.67
C GLU A 418 28.77 38.48 -1.03
N ALA A 419 28.55 38.47 0.28
CA ALA A 419 28.13 37.28 1.00
C ALA A 419 26.61 37.28 1.27
N VAL A 420 26.00 36.11 1.16
CA VAL A 420 24.61 35.80 1.54
C VAL A 420 24.58 34.49 2.33
N ASN A 421 23.64 34.35 3.25
CA ASN A 421 23.36 33.08 3.94
C ASN A 421 22.19 32.39 3.23
N LEU A 422 22.34 31.09 2.96
CA LEU A 422 21.26 30.24 2.45
C LEU A 422 20.90 29.22 3.51
N THR A 423 19.75 29.39 4.16
CA THR A 423 19.16 28.41 5.09
C THR A 423 18.05 27.65 4.38
N LEU A 424 17.97 26.34 4.61
CA LEU A 424 16.98 25.46 4.02
C LEU A 424 16.32 24.61 5.10
N ASP A 425 14.99 24.62 5.16
CA ASP A 425 14.20 23.83 6.08
C ASP A 425 13.20 22.95 5.30
N GLN A 426 13.03 21.70 5.69
CA GLN A 426 11.88 20.90 5.29
C GLN A 426 10.66 21.36 6.09
N ILE A 427 9.55 21.64 5.40
CA ILE A 427 8.27 22.02 6.01
C ILE A 427 7.16 21.02 5.67
N VAL A 428 6.41 20.59 6.68
CA VAL A 428 5.26 19.69 6.56
C VAL A 428 4.06 20.28 7.28
N SER A 429 2.96 20.49 6.58
CA SER A 429 1.71 21.07 7.08
C SER A 429 1.03 20.17 8.10
N LYS A 430 0.59 20.76 9.22
CA LYS A 430 -0.31 20.11 10.19
C LYS A 430 -1.79 20.27 9.82
N GLY A 431 -2.11 20.92 8.69
CA GLY A 431 -3.48 21.21 8.26
C GLY A 431 -4.19 22.30 9.06
N ASP A 432 -3.54 22.90 10.08
CA ASP A 432 -4.08 23.94 10.95
C ASP A 432 -3.54 25.36 10.64
N GLY A 433 -2.69 25.48 9.61
CA GLY A 433 -1.95 26.70 9.26
C GLY A 433 -0.55 26.78 9.88
N THR A 434 -0.12 25.76 10.63
CA THR A 434 1.26 25.62 11.14
C THR A 434 1.95 24.38 10.56
N ASN A 435 3.28 24.37 10.65
CA ASN A 435 4.12 23.30 10.11
C ASN A 435 4.85 22.53 11.22
N TRP A 436 5.26 21.30 10.93
CA TRP A 436 6.52 20.75 11.45
C TRP A 436 7.66 21.26 10.55
N GLU A 437 8.79 21.63 11.16
CA GLU A 437 9.92 22.26 10.47
C GLU A 437 11.21 21.54 10.89
N ASN A 438 12.05 21.19 9.91
CA ASN A 438 13.24 20.36 10.10
C ASN A 438 14.42 20.91 9.26
N PRO A 439 15.47 21.49 9.87
CA PRO A 439 16.58 22.10 9.14
C PRO A 439 17.40 21.11 8.30
N VAL A 440 17.69 21.47 7.05
CA VAL A 440 18.39 20.64 6.05
C VAL A 440 19.72 21.28 5.67
N THR A 441 20.77 21.00 6.44
CA THR A 441 22.10 21.62 6.27
C THR A 441 23.03 20.87 5.31
N GLN A 442 22.89 19.55 5.16
CA GLN A 442 23.62 18.74 4.18
C GLN A 442 22.83 17.47 3.81
N PHE A 443 22.94 17.02 2.55
CA PHE A 443 22.33 15.81 2.00
C PHE A 443 23.15 15.25 0.82
N ASP A 444 22.75 14.11 0.23
CA ASP A 444 23.59 13.35 -0.69
C ASP A 444 23.55 13.83 -2.16
N GLN A 445 22.35 13.96 -2.75
CA GLN A 445 22.18 14.41 -4.14
C GLN A 445 21.97 15.93 -4.17
N PRO A 446 22.60 16.70 -5.07
CA PRO A 446 22.45 18.15 -5.05
C PRO A 446 21.05 18.60 -5.47
N VAL A 447 20.58 19.71 -4.88
CA VAL A 447 19.56 20.56 -5.51
C VAL A 447 20.24 21.54 -6.46
N LYS A 448 19.50 22.06 -7.43
CA LYS A 448 19.98 23.12 -8.32
C LYS A 448 19.39 24.45 -7.86
N MET A 449 20.27 25.35 -7.46
CA MET A 449 19.93 26.68 -6.97
C MET A 449 19.89 27.67 -8.13
N LYS A 450 18.97 28.62 -8.04
CA LYS A 450 18.95 29.84 -8.85
C LYS A 450 18.91 31.04 -7.92
N LEU A 451 19.86 31.97 -8.09
CA LEU A 451 19.90 33.25 -7.37
C LEU A 451 19.98 34.39 -8.38
N GLN A 452 19.01 35.30 -8.36
CA GLN A 452 19.02 36.50 -9.18
C GLN A 452 19.77 37.63 -8.47
N VAL A 453 20.93 38.02 -9.00
CA VAL A 453 21.68 39.19 -8.49
C VAL A 453 20.82 40.45 -8.64
N ALA A 454 20.78 41.29 -7.60
CA ALA A 454 20.03 42.56 -7.64
C ALA A 454 20.73 43.60 -8.54
N ASP A 455 21.93 44.03 -8.16
CA ASP A 455 22.76 44.99 -8.92
C ASP A 455 23.63 44.26 -9.97
N TYR A 456 22.95 43.59 -10.92
CA TYR A 456 23.61 42.81 -11.98
C TYR A 456 24.28 43.70 -13.05
N ASP A 457 25.57 43.49 -13.26
CA ASP A 457 26.40 44.21 -14.24
C ASP A 457 26.69 43.33 -15.46
N THR A 458 26.05 43.64 -16.59
CA THR A 458 26.20 42.92 -17.87
C THR A 458 27.59 43.04 -18.52
N ALA A 459 28.44 43.95 -18.01
CA ALA A 459 29.83 44.10 -18.41
C ALA A 459 30.81 43.26 -17.56
N ALA A 460 30.32 42.58 -16.51
CA ALA A 460 31.11 41.70 -15.64
C ALA A 460 30.84 40.21 -15.91
N GLY A 461 31.65 39.34 -15.31
CA GLY A 461 31.31 37.94 -15.07
C GLY A 461 30.92 37.72 -13.61
N TYR A 462 30.28 36.59 -13.31
CA TYR A 462 29.87 36.22 -11.95
C TYR A 462 30.11 34.72 -11.70
N GLU A 463 30.55 34.39 -10.49
CA GLU A 463 30.95 33.06 -10.04
C GLU A 463 30.48 32.86 -8.60
N VAL A 464 30.12 31.63 -8.19
CA VAL A 464 29.70 31.32 -6.82
C VAL A 464 30.76 30.53 -6.07
N VAL A 465 31.05 30.93 -4.83
CA VAL A 465 31.89 30.19 -3.88
C VAL A 465 31.05 29.92 -2.63
N ARG A 466 30.93 28.64 -2.24
CA ARG A 466 30.30 28.23 -0.97
C ARG A 466 31.36 28.15 0.12
N GLU A 467 31.05 28.62 1.32
CA GLU A 467 31.74 28.20 2.55
C GLU A 467 30.81 27.28 3.33
N HIS A 468 31.32 26.12 3.74
CA HIS A 468 30.58 25.20 4.61
C HIS A 468 31.55 24.52 5.57
N ASN A 469 31.27 24.61 6.87
CA ASN A 469 32.11 24.08 7.96
C ASN A 469 33.59 24.51 7.86
N GLY A 470 33.84 25.75 7.45
CA GLY A 470 35.18 26.34 7.26
C GLY A 470 35.87 25.97 5.94
N ASN A 471 35.25 25.15 5.09
CA ASN A 471 35.79 24.78 3.78
C ASN A 471 35.20 25.67 2.67
N LEU A 472 36.06 26.31 1.88
CA LEU A 472 35.67 27.11 0.71
C LEU A 472 35.71 26.26 -0.55
N THR A 473 34.63 26.27 -1.33
CA THR A 473 34.49 25.51 -2.58
C THR A 473 33.89 26.40 -3.65
N LYS A 474 34.64 26.66 -4.73
CA LYS A 474 34.07 27.28 -5.93
C LYS A 474 33.10 26.30 -6.58
N LEU A 475 31.88 26.74 -6.86
CA LEU A 475 30.84 25.96 -7.51
C LEU A 475 30.79 26.25 -9.02
N THR A 476 30.55 25.22 -9.82
CA THR A 476 30.28 25.39 -11.26
C THR A 476 29.03 26.24 -11.43
N THR A 477 29.21 27.46 -11.93
CA THR A 477 28.17 28.48 -12.03
C THR A 477 27.90 28.79 -13.50
N SER A 478 26.64 28.81 -13.92
CA SER A 478 26.22 29.43 -15.17
C SER A 478 25.42 30.71 -14.88
N VAL A 479 25.49 31.68 -15.79
CA VAL A 479 24.89 33.01 -15.62
C VAL A 479 24.03 33.33 -16.83
N SER A 480 22.76 33.63 -16.62
CA SER A 480 21.82 34.03 -17.68
C SER A 480 21.94 35.52 -18.04
N GLU A 481 21.37 35.91 -19.19
CA GLU A 481 21.40 37.31 -19.67
C GLU A 481 20.79 38.32 -18.68
N ASN A 482 19.82 37.88 -17.87
CA ASN A 482 19.19 38.68 -16.82
C ASN A 482 19.94 38.66 -15.46
N GLY A 483 20.99 37.86 -15.29
CA GLY A 483 21.78 37.80 -14.05
C GLY A 483 21.35 36.75 -13.04
N THR A 484 20.62 35.71 -13.46
CA THR A 484 20.38 34.54 -12.61
C THR A 484 21.61 33.64 -12.62
N LEU A 485 22.24 33.51 -11.46
CA LEU A 485 23.29 32.53 -11.18
C LEU A 485 22.62 31.18 -10.98
N THR A 486 23.03 30.16 -11.75
CA THR A 486 22.56 28.78 -11.59
C THR A 486 23.74 27.88 -11.23
N PHE A 487 23.62 27.12 -10.13
CA PHE A 487 24.65 26.22 -9.63
C PHE A 487 24.02 25.06 -8.86
N GLU A 488 24.77 23.96 -8.69
CA GLU A 488 24.32 22.80 -7.92
C GLU A 488 24.98 22.76 -6.54
N THR A 489 24.21 22.35 -5.52
CA THR A 489 24.71 22.26 -4.14
C THR A 489 23.91 21.26 -3.30
N ASN A 490 24.56 20.70 -2.29
CA ASN A 490 24.01 19.73 -1.34
C ASN A 490 24.34 20.11 0.12
N GLN A 491 24.74 21.36 0.36
CA GLN A 491 25.21 21.91 1.64
C GLN A 491 24.72 23.35 1.79
N PHE A 492 24.11 23.71 2.92
CA PHE A 492 23.48 25.02 3.16
C PHE A 492 24.16 25.74 4.34
N SER A 493 24.54 27.01 4.11
CA SER A 493 25.50 27.80 4.89
C SER A 493 25.79 29.15 4.18
N THR A 494 26.99 29.71 4.31
CA THR A 494 27.44 30.95 3.67
C THR A 494 27.76 30.76 2.18
N TYR A 495 27.32 31.69 1.35
CA TYR A 495 27.62 31.74 -0.09
C TYR A 495 28.17 33.12 -0.47
N PHE A 496 29.13 33.14 -1.38
CA PHE A 496 29.76 34.34 -1.90
C PHE A 496 29.48 34.45 -3.40
N ILE A 497 28.82 35.54 -3.80
CA ILE A 497 28.65 35.96 -5.18
C ILE A 497 29.89 36.77 -5.55
N VAL A 498 30.76 36.21 -6.39
CA VAL A 498 32.03 36.83 -6.79
C VAL A 498 31.90 37.44 -8.17
N LYS A 499 32.04 38.76 -8.25
CA LYS A 499 32.05 39.53 -9.50
C LYS A 499 33.44 39.53 -10.11
N THR A 500 33.56 39.19 -11.38
CA THR A 500 34.84 39.08 -12.11
C THR A 500 34.93 40.06 -13.27
N ALA A 501 36.16 40.44 -13.64
CA ALA A 501 36.41 41.22 -14.84
C ALA A 501 36.17 40.33 -16.08
N LYS A 502 35.23 40.75 -16.95
CA LYS A 502 34.89 40.05 -18.18
C LYS A 502 36.13 39.94 -19.08
N LYS A 503 36.52 38.71 -19.44
CA LYS A 503 37.62 38.48 -20.40
C LYS A 503 37.27 39.18 -21.73
N ALA A 504 38.25 39.85 -22.32
CA ALA A 504 38.07 40.46 -23.63
C ALA A 504 37.84 39.38 -24.69
N ASP A 505 36.86 39.60 -25.57
CA ASP A 505 36.56 38.70 -26.68
C ASP A 505 37.72 38.66 -27.69
N ASN A 506 38.60 37.67 -27.56
CA ASN A 506 39.42 37.19 -28.66
C ASN A 506 38.54 36.44 -29.66
N GLY A 507 37.64 37.18 -30.32
CA GLY A 507 36.70 36.63 -31.28
C GLY A 507 37.43 35.95 -32.45
N ASN A 508 37.05 34.71 -32.75
CA ASN A 508 37.53 33.98 -33.91
C ASN A 508 36.37 33.36 -34.69
N ALA A 509 36.50 33.28 -36.00
CA ALA A 509 35.39 33.04 -36.91
C ALA A 509 35.04 31.56 -37.07
N LYS A 510 33.73 31.28 -37.16
CA LYS A 510 33.15 29.97 -37.50
C LYS A 510 33.81 29.38 -38.75
N THR A 511 34.53 28.27 -38.58
CA THR A 511 35.03 27.43 -39.68
C THR A 511 34.92 25.95 -39.32
N GLU A 512 34.13 25.19 -40.08
CA GLU A 512 33.98 23.73 -39.93
C GLU A 512 34.97 23.00 -40.87
N LYS A 513 35.48 21.81 -40.46
CA LYS A 513 35.55 20.55 -41.25
C LYS A 513 36.75 19.61 -40.92
N SER A 514 36.42 18.34 -40.61
CA SER A 514 37.24 17.09 -40.69
C SER A 514 38.60 16.95 -39.99
N SER A 515 38.67 15.94 -39.09
CA SER A 515 39.56 14.75 -39.10
C SER A 515 40.82 14.75 -40.03
N ASN A 516 41.99 14.21 -39.66
CA ASN A 516 42.24 13.08 -38.74
C ASN A 516 43.74 12.92 -38.33
N THR A 517 44.01 12.00 -37.37
CA THR A 517 45.28 11.21 -37.21
C THR A 517 46.53 11.83 -36.53
N SER A 518 46.60 11.64 -35.20
CA SER A 518 47.71 11.04 -34.40
C SER A 518 49.10 11.67 -34.19
N SER A 519 49.43 11.86 -32.88
CA SER A 519 50.76 11.69 -32.21
C SER A 519 51.92 12.65 -32.57
N THR A 520 52.75 13.19 -31.66
CA THR A 520 52.99 13.04 -30.19
C THR A 520 53.75 14.31 -29.69
N THR A 521 54.02 14.67 -28.43
CA THR A 521 54.11 13.96 -27.12
C THR A 521 53.99 14.95 -25.92
N ALA A 522 53.84 14.41 -24.69
CA ALA A 522 54.40 14.91 -23.42
C ALA A 522 53.82 16.18 -22.71
N SER A 523 52.87 15.89 -21.79
CA SER A 523 52.83 16.37 -20.38
C SER A 523 52.11 17.68 -19.98
N SER A 524 51.26 17.50 -18.94
CA SER A 524 50.95 18.45 -17.85
C SER A 524 50.23 19.77 -18.19
N ALA A 525 49.00 19.65 -18.67
CA ALA A 525 47.88 20.48 -18.22
C ALA A 525 46.69 19.56 -17.88
N ALA A 526 45.94 19.86 -16.82
CA ALA A 526 44.72 19.13 -16.45
C ALA A 526 43.51 19.84 -17.06
N GLU A 527 43.24 19.55 -18.34
CA GLU A 527 42.15 20.19 -19.08
C GLU A 527 40.78 19.58 -18.76
N SER A 528 39.75 20.43 -18.79
CA SER A 528 38.35 20.04 -18.59
C SER A 528 37.85 19.10 -19.70
N THR A 529 37.36 17.92 -19.34
CA THR A 529 36.68 17.03 -20.30
C THR A 529 35.21 17.40 -20.43
N ASP A 530 34.80 17.75 -21.65
CA ASP A 530 33.41 18.07 -21.99
C ASP A 530 32.57 16.78 -22.05
N ASN A 531 31.95 16.43 -20.92
CA ASN A 531 31.26 15.16 -20.68
C ASN A 531 29.82 15.17 -21.27
N ALA A 532 29.70 15.41 -22.57
CA ALA A 532 28.41 15.46 -23.25
C ALA A 532 27.64 14.12 -23.20
N ILE A 533 26.61 14.07 -22.34
CA ILE A 533 25.51 13.10 -22.41
C ILE A 533 24.53 13.60 -23.48
N THR A 534 24.02 12.70 -24.33
CA THR A 534 23.17 13.09 -25.47
C THR A 534 21.98 12.15 -25.64
N ALA A 535 20.90 12.69 -26.22
CA ALA A 535 19.72 11.92 -26.60
C ALA A 535 19.43 12.15 -28.09
N GLN A 536 19.06 11.09 -28.81
CA GLN A 536 18.74 11.13 -30.24
C GLN A 536 17.49 10.28 -30.52
N SER A 537 16.61 10.81 -31.36
CA SER A 537 15.41 10.13 -31.85
C SER A 537 15.61 9.74 -33.32
N VAL A 538 15.20 8.52 -33.72
CA VAL A 538 15.38 8.00 -35.09
C VAL A 538 14.14 7.22 -35.54
N SER A 539 13.42 7.73 -36.54
CA SER A 539 12.30 7.02 -37.18
C SER A 539 12.74 6.30 -38.46
N GLY A 540 12.25 5.08 -38.67
CA GLY A 540 12.37 4.34 -39.93
C GLY A 540 11.45 4.88 -41.03
N GLU A 541 11.64 4.37 -42.25
CA GLU A 541 10.80 4.74 -43.40
C GLU A 541 9.34 4.26 -43.22
N GLY A 542 8.37 5.14 -43.49
CA GLY A 542 6.93 4.87 -43.26
C GLY A 542 6.47 4.95 -41.80
N VAL A 543 7.37 5.31 -40.87
CA VAL A 543 7.10 5.41 -39.42
C VAL A 543 6.91 6.88 -39.04
N PRO A 544 5.98 7.23 -38.13
CA PRO A 544 5.86 8.61 -37.62
C PRO A 544 7.16 9.11 -36.99
N ALA A 545 7.38 10.41 -37.07
CA ALA A 545 8.48 11.07 -36.39
C ALA A 545 8.28 10.93 -34.86
N ILE A 546 9.27 10.35 -34.18
CA ILE A 546 9.31 10.28 -32.72
C ILE A 546 10.23 11.37 -32.16
N ASN A 547 9.91 11.84 -30.95
CA ASN A 547 10.85 12.61 -30.15
C ASN A 547 10.83 12.21 -28.67
N ILE A 548 12.00 12.26 -28.05
CA ILE A 548 12.20 12.20 -26.60
C ILE A 548 11.81 13.58 -26.04
N ALA A 549 10.83 13.66 -25.13
CA ALA A 549 10.44 14.92 -24.50
C ALA A 549 11.25 15.25 -23.23
N ASN A 550 11.98 14.27 -22.69
CA ASN A 550 12.88 14.43 -21.54
C ASN A 550 14.27 14.97 -21.91
N ALA A 551 14.96 15.57 -20.95
CA ALA A 551 16.38 15.91 -21.10
C ALA A 551 17.26 14.64 -21.08
N ALA A 552 18.40 14.67 -21.78
CA ALA A 552 19.29 13.51 -21.90
C ALA A 552 19.81 13.00 -20.53
N ASP A 553 20.02 13.90 -19.57
CA ASP A 553 20.49 13.57 -18.22
C ASP A 553 19.40 12.90 -17.37
N GLN A 554 18.11 13.17 -17.65
CA GLN A 554 17.00 12.47 -17.00
C GLN A 554 16.98 11.00 -17.40
N LEU A 555 17.25 10.69 -18.68
CA LEU A 555 17.34 9.31 -19.16
C LEU A 555 18.43 8.51 -18.43
N LEU A 556 19.52 9.15 -18.02
CA LEU A 556 20.60 8.51 -17.27
C LEU A 556 20.10 7.90 -15.95
N ASN A 557 19.26 8.63 -15.23
CA ASN A 557 18.68 8.20 -13.96
C ASN A 557 17.56 7.17 -14.15
N LEU A 558 16.89 7.18 -15.30
CA LEU A 558 15.83 6.23 -15.65
C LEU A 558 16.37 4.89 -16.17
N ALA A 559 17.55 4.88 -16.81
CA ALA A 559 18.13 3.76 -17.58
C ALA A 559 18.66 2.55 -16.79
N LYS A 560 18.41 2.48 -15.46
CA LYS A 560 18.85 1.40 -14.56
C LYS A 560 20.32 0.99 -14.81
N LEU A 561 21.24 1.95 -14.76
CA LEU A 561 22.66 1.72 -15.05
C LEU A 561 23.30 0.73 -14.07
N SER A 562 24.06 -0.23 -14.58
CA SER A 562 24.92 -1.10 -13.78
C SER A 562 26.08 -0.32 -13.13
N GLU A 563 26.73 -0.88 -12.11
CA GLU A 563 27.85 -0.21 -11.41
C GLU A 563 29.00 0.16 -12.36
N ASP A 564 29.35 -0.74 -13.29
CA ASP A 564 30.37 -0.52 -14.32
C ASP A 564 29.97 0.53 -15.36
N GLU A 565 28.69 0.64 -15.72
CA GLU A 565 28.19 1.70 -16.60
C GLU A 565 28.23 3.05 -15.88
N ASN A 566 27.71 3.12 -14.66
CA ASN A 566 27.82 4.30 -13.80
C ASN A 566 29.27 4.78 -13.66
N LYS A 567 30.21 3.84 -13.46
CA LYS A 567 31.64 4.12 -13.36
C LYS A 567 32.23 4.64 -14.67
N ALA A 568 31.82 4.12 -15.82
CA ALA A 568 32.24 4.61 -17.12
C ALA A 568 31.68 6.01 -17.44
N VAL A 569 30.41 6.29 -17.10
CA VAL A 569 29.83 7.64 -17.26
C VAL A 569 30.51 8.64 -16.33
N LYS A 570 30.73 8.27 -15.05
CA LYS A 570 31.48 9.08 -14.08
C LYS A 570 32.94 9.31 -14.47
N ALA A 571 33.52 8.45 -15.31
CA ALA A 571 34.86 8.64 -15.90
C ALA A 571 34.88 9.55 -17.14
N GLY A 572 33.73 10.10 -17.57
CA GLY A 572 33.63 11.01 -18.72
C GLY A 572 33.48 10.31 -20.08
N ASN A 573 33.18 9.01 -20.11
CA ASN A 573 32.94 8.33 -21.39
C ASN A 573 31.68 8.89 -22.06
N LYS A 574 31.81 9.43 -23.29
CA LYS A 574 30.68 9.99 -24.03
C LYS A 574 29.54 8.98 -24.12
N THR A 575 28.34 9.44 -23.75
CA THR A 575 27.17 8.61 -23.52
C THR A 575 26.01 9.12 -24.35
N GLN A 576 25.34 8.21 -25.05
CA GLN A 576 24.23 8.53 -25.94
C GLN A 576 23.06 7.58 -25.71
N PHE A 577 21.87 8.16 -25.57
CA PHE A 577 20.60 7.46 -25.68
C PHE A 577 20.08 7.59 -27.11
N VAL A 578 19.71 6.49 -27.73
CA VAL A 578 19.07 6.45 -29.05
C VAL A 578 17.71 5.77 -28.92
N LEU A 579 16.64 6.55 -29.00
CA LEU A 579 15.28 6.04 -29.16
C LEU A 579 15.03 5.82 -30.65
N SER A 580 14.74 4.60 -31.06
CA SER A 580 14.40 4.27 -32.45
C SER A 580 13.00 3.72 -32.59
N ALA A 581 12.31 4.16 -33.65
CA ALA A 581 10.98 3.69 -34.03
C ALA A 581 11.05 2.98 -35.38
N SER A 582 10.59 1.73 -35.43
CA SER A 582 10.44 0.96 -36.68
C SER A 582 8.99 0.50 -36.87
N GLY A 583 8.60 0.29 -38.13
CA GLY A 583 7.33 -0.37 -38.46
C GLY A 583 7.44 -1.87 -38.22
N MET A 584 6.38 -2.51 -37.74
CA MET A 584 6.34 -3.95 -37.52
C MET A 584 4.98 -4.56 -37.86
N THR A 585 4.98 -5.89 -38.02
CA THR A 585 3.76 -6.71 -38.11
C THR A 585 3.68 -7.54 -36.83
N PRO A 586 2.72 -7.27 -35.92
CA PRO A 586 2.59 -8.06 -34.69
C PRO A 586 2.20 -9.51 -34.94
N THR A 587 2.53 -10.39 -34.01
CA THR A 587 2.09 -11.81 -34.04
C THR A 587 0.59 -11.94 -33.77
N LYS A 588 0.03 -13.15 -33.92
CA LYS A 588 -1.39 -13.40 -33.63
C LYS A 588 -1.71 -13.20 -32.14
N GLU A 589 -0.75 -13.55 -31.30
CA GLU A 589 -0.79 -13.43 -29.85
C GLU A 589 -0.75 -11.95 -29.44
N GLU A 590 0.14 -11.15 -30.06
CA GLU A 590 0.18 -9.70 -29.88
C GLU A 590 -1.10 -9.00 -30.35
N ILE A 591 -1.68 -9.42 -31.48
CA ILE A 591 -2.96 -8.89 -31.97
C ILE A 591 -4.09 -9.18 -30.97
N ALA A 592 -4.14 -10.39 -30.40
CA ALA A 592 -5.14 -10.75 -29.38
C ALA A 592 -4.96 -9.95 -28.07
N LEU A 593 -3.71 -9.71 -27.66
CA LEU A 593 -3.37 -8.87 -26.50
C LEU A 593 -3.74 -7.39 -26.73
N ILE A 594 -3.51 -6.84 -27.93
CA ILE A 594 -3.92 -5.48 -28.26
C ILE A 594 -5.45 -5.37 -28.27
N GLN A 595 -6.15 -6.37 -28.83
CA GLN A 595 -7.62 -6.39 -28.88
C GLN A 595 -8.29 -6.46 -27.51
N SER A 596 -7.68 -7.10 -26.50
CA SER A 596 -8.30 -7.22 -25.16
C SER A 596 -8.38 -5.90 -24.39
N VAL A 597 -7.51 -4.92 -24.71
CA VAL A 597 -7.49 -3.57 -24.10
C VAL A 597 -7.94 -2.46 -25.05
N LEU A 598 -8.34 -2.80 -26.28
CA LEU A 598 -8.63 -1.81 -27.33
C LEU A 598 -9.90 -0.99 -27.07
N GLY A 599 -10.93 -1.60 -26.45
CA GLY A 599 -12.23 -0.94 -26.22
C GLY A 599 -12.87 -0.44 -27.52
N ASN A 600 -13.29 0.82 -27.53
CA ASN A 600 -13.88 1.49 -28.70
C ASN A 600 -12.83 1.97 -29.74
N ASN A 601 -11.54 1.90 -29.45
CA ASN A 601 -10.52 2.56 -30.27
C ASN A 601 -10.28 1.79 -31.59
N ALA A 602 -10.15 2.52 -32.70
CA ALA A 602 -9.64 1.99 -33.96
C ALA A 602 -8.10 1.98 -33.95
N ILE A 603 -7.50 0.91 -34.50
CA ILE A 603 -6.04 0.83 -34.63
C ILE A 603 -5.60 1.66 -35.84
N GLY A 604 -4.70 2.62 -35.61
CA GLY A 604 -4.12 3.47 -36.65
C GLY A 604 -2.83 2.91 -37.25
N GLN A 605 -1.85 2.53 -36.41
CA GLN A 605 -0.57 1.99 -36.88
C GLN A 605 0.17 1.18 -35.80
N TYR A 606 0.83 0.09 -36.19
CA TYR A 606 1.75 -0.67 -35.32
C TYR A 606 3.19 -0.14 -35.43
N LEU A 607 3.86 -0.06 -34.28
CA LEU A 607 5.19 0.51 -34.10
C LEU A 607 6.01 -0.41 -33.20
N ASN A 608 7.33 -0.44 -33.36
CA ASN A 608 8.25 -1.00 -32.38
C ASN A 608 9.16 0.13 -31.89
N LEU A 609 9.21 0.37 -30.58
CA LEU A 609 10.01 1.44 -29.98
C LEU A 609 11.13 0.81 -29.13
N ASN A 610 12.39 1.10 -29.49
CA ASN A 610 13.57 0.60 -28.77
C ASN A 610 14.37 1.78 -28.22
N LEU A 611 14.73 1.73 -26.93
CA LEU A 611 15.73 2.63 -26.37
C LEU A 611 17.09 1.92 -26.30
N THR A 612 18.14 2.54 -26.81
CA THR A 612 19.51 2.00 -26.80
C THR A 612 20.46 2.95 -26.09
N LEU A 613 21.14 2.46 -25.05
CA LEU A 613 22.26 3.11 -24.39
C LEU A 613 23.56 2.76 -25.10
N LYS A 614 24.34 3.79 -25.45
CA LYS A 614 25.68 3.67 -26.01
C LYS A 614 26.65 4.41 -25.10
N ILE A 615 27.66 3.72 -24.57
CA ILE A 615 28.74 4.34 -23.77
C ILE A 615 30.05 4.06 -24.48
N SER A 616 30.84 5.10 -24.71
CA SER A 616 32.13 4.98 -25.41
C SER A 616 33.04 3.93 -24.76
N GLY A 617 33.53 2.98 -25.55
CA GLY A 617 34.37 1.87 -25.06
C GLY A 617 33.60 0.68 -24.45
N ARG A 618 32.26 0.68 -24.48
CA ARG A 618 31.41 -0.45 -24.11
C ARG A 618 30.60 -0.94 -25.32
N ALA A 619 29.94 -2.09 -25.18
CA ALA A 619 28.93 -2.53 -26.16
C ALA A 619 27.63 -1.73 -25.96
N ASP A 620 26.86 -1.57 -27.03
CA ASP A 620 25.51 -0.99 -26.97
C ASP A 620 24.59 -1.89 -26.14
N ARG A 621 23.83 -1.29 -25.21
CA ARG A 621 22.80 -2.00 -24.41
C ARG A 621 21.41 -1.50 -24.81
N GLN A 622 20.52 -2.42 -25.16
CA GLN A 622 19.09 -2.08 -25.22
C GLN A 622 18.54 -1.92 -23.81
N ILE A 623 17.71 -0.90 -23.62
CA ILE A 623 16.92 -0.67 -22.41
C ILE A 623 15.52 -1.16 -22.72
N THR A 624 15.14 -2.27 -22.09
CA THR A 624 13.79 -2.81 -22.09
C THR A 624 12.87 -2.02 -21.18
N ASP A 625 13.38 -1.58 -20.03
CA ASP A 625 12.60 -1.09 -18.90
C ASP A 625 13.32 0.06 -18.16
N LEU A 626 12.56 1.01 -17.64
CA LEU A 626 13.04 2.17 -16.88
C LEU A 626 12.68 2.06 -15.40
N SER A 627 13.28 2.90 -14.55
CA SER A 627 12.91 3.03 -13.13
C SER A 627 11.64 3.86 -12.90
N ALA A 628 11.26 4.71 -13.85
CA ALA A 628 9.99 5.42 -13.93
C ALA A 628 9.65 5.78 -15.39
N PRO A 629 8.39 6.10 -15.73
CA PRO A 629 8.02 6.47 -17.09
C PRO A 629 8.72 7.73 -17.62
N MET A 630 9.15 7.69 -18.88
CA MET A 630 9.59 8.85 -19.65
C MET A 630 8.51 9.29 -20.64
N TYR A 631 8.56 10.55 -21.08
CA TYR A 631 7.64 11.09 -22.08
C TYR A 631 8.19 10.95 -23.50
N ILE A 632 7.37 10.36 -24.38
CA ILE A 632 7.64 10.24 -25.82
C ILE A 632 6.54 11.00 -26.56
N ALA A 633 6.96 11.83 -27.51
CA ALA A 633 6.09 12.46 -28.48
C ALA A 633 6.11 11.69 -29.81
N ILE A 634 4.94 11.41 -30.38
CA ILE A 634 4.74 10.85 -31.71
C ILE A 634 4.01 11.90 -32.56
N THR A 635 4.62 12.31 -33.67
CA THR A 635 3.94 13.13 -34.68
C THR A 635 2.88 12.29 -35.40
N ILE A 636 1.61 12.66 -35.29
CA ILE A 636 0.50 11.87 -35.85
C ILE A 636 0.60 11.82 -37.39
N PRO A 637 0.59 10.63 -38.02
CA PRO A 637 0.52 10.50 -39.48
C PRO A 637 -0.67 11.25 -40.06
N GLN A 638 -0.48 12.02 -41.14
CA GLN A 638 -1.52 12.89 -41.69
C GLN A 638 -2.80 12.15 -42.11
N ASN A 639 -2.71 10.87 -42.47
CA ASN A 639 -3.87 10.01 -42.77
C ASN A 639 -4.64 9.54 -41.51
N LEU A 640 -4.14 9.82 -40.31
CA LEU A 640 -4.79 9.55 -39.02
C LEU A 640 -5.26 10.85 -38.33
N VAL A 641 -4.88 12.02 -38.84
CA VAL A 641 -5.40 13.32 -38.36
C VAL A 641 -6.88 13.42 -38.70
N ASN A 642 -7.71 13.82 -37.73
CA ASN A 642 -9.11 14.12 -38.03
C ASN A 642 -9.23 15.53 -38.68
N HIS A 643 -10.05 15.62 -39.72
CA HIS A 643 -10.38 16.87 -40.41
C HIS A 643 -11.90 17.17 -40.43
N ASP A 644 -12.73 16.27 -39.89
CA ASP A 644 -14.18 16.50 -39.74
C ASP A 644 -14.48 17.17 -38.40
N SER A 645 -14.98 18.41 -38.42
CA SER A 645 -15.31 19.19 -37.23
C SER A 645 -16.56 18.73 -36.48
N SER A 646 -17.27 17.71 -36.98
CA SER A 646 -18.36 17.03 -36.27
C SER A 646 -17.92 15.80 -35.47
N ILE A 647 -16.62 15.46 -35.52
CA ILE A 647 -16.01 14.32 -34.82
C ILE A 647 -14.93 14.85 -33.86
N GLU A 648 -15.04 14.46 -32.59
CA GLU A 648 -13.99 14.63 -31.58
C GLU A 648 -13.14 13.36 -31.55
N ARG A 649 -11.87 13.46 -31.99
CA ARG A 649 -10.93 12.32 -32.06
C ARG A 649 -9.92 12.37 -30.92
N THR A 650 -9.92 11.33 -30.10
CA THR A 650 -8.94 11.13 -29.01
C THR A 650 -7.90 10.09 -29.43
N TYR A 651 -6.61 10.42 -29.34
CA TYR A 651 -5.52 9.47 -29.59
C TYR A 651 -5.08 8.77 -28.29
N ARG A 652 -4.67 7.51 -28.41
CA ARG A 652 -4.08 6.71 -27.33
C ARG A 652 -3.00 5.79 -27.88
N ILE A 653 -2.24 5.17 -26.98
CA ILE A 653 -1.27 4.12 -27.31
C ILE A 653 -1.70 2.83 -26.62
N VAL A 654 -1.69 1.70 -27.33
CA VAL A 654 -1.59 0.38 -26.69
C VAL A 654 -0.13 -0.06 -26.72
N ARG A 655 0.43 -0.39 -25.57
CA ARG A 655 1.78 -0.96 -25.42
C ARG A 655 1.68 -2.43 -25.03
N ILE A 656 2.47 -3.30 -25.64
CA ILE A 656 2.79 -4.62 -25.07
C ILE A 656 4.16 -4.51 -24.40
N HIS A 657 4.28 -4.93 -23.15
CA HIS A 657 5.56 -5.10 -22.47
C HIS A 657 5.47 -6.31 -21.53
N ASP A 658 6.51 -7.15 -21.49
CA ASP A 658 6.54 -8.43 -20.75
C ASP A 658 5.30 -9.32 -20.93
N GLY A 659 4.71 -9.30 -22.13
CA GLY A 659 3.50 -10.06 -22.49
C GLY A 659 2.17 -9.45 -22.01
N VAL A 660 2.20 -8.32 -21.29
CA VAL A 660 1.01 -7.59 -20.84
C VAL A 660 0.72 -6.44 -21.81
N ALA A 661 -0.54 -6.30 -22.22
CA ALA A 661 -1.01 -5.13 -22.95
C ALA A 661 -1.56 -4.06 -22.00
N THR A 662 -1.23 -2.79 -22.26
CA THR A 662 -1.71 -1.64 -21.50
C THR A 662 -2.19 -0.56 -22.47
N LEU A 663 -3.42 -0.06 -22.27
CA LEU A 663 -3.88 1.17 -22.91
C LEU A 663 -3.35 2.38 -22.12
N ILE A 664 -2.69 3.29 -22.83
CA ILE A 664 -1.99 4.46 -22.30
C ILE A 664 -2.60 5.71 -22.93
N ASP A 665 -3.24 6.54 -22.11
CA ASP A 665 -3.70 7.87 -22.48
C ASP A 665 -2.54 8.86 -22.63
N GLY A 666 -2.78 9.97 -23.33
CA GLY A 666 -1.78 11.03 -23.53
C GLY A 666 -2.43 12.32 -24.01
N THR A 667 -1.61 13.35 -24.24
CA THR A 667 -2.07 14.66 -24.72
C THR A 667 -1.74 14.82 -26.19
N TYR A 668 -2.76 15.09 -27.02
CA TYR A 668 -2.58 15.50 -28.41
C TYR A 668 -2.63 17.01 -28.54
N ASP A 669 -1.55 17.61 -29.03
CA ASP A 669 -1.51 19.02 -29.43
C ASP A 669 -1.75 19.14 -30.94
N ALA A 670 -2.90 19.72 -31.30
CA ALA A 670 -3.28 19.99 -32.69
C ALA A 670 -2.45 21.12 -33.35
N ALA A 671 -1.74 21.95 -32.59
CA ALA A 671 -0.90 23.02 -33.15
C ALA A 671 0.47 22.49 -33.62
N THR A 672 1.06 21.53 -32.91
CA THR A 672 2.30 20.84 -33.32
C THR A 672 2.09 19.47 -33.96
N ASN A 673 0.85 18.96 -34.00
CA ASN A 673 0.49 17.63 -34.51
C ASN A 673 1.20 16.47 -33.77
N GLN A 674 1.50 16.65 -32.49
CA GLN A 674 2.19 15.67 -31.65
C GLN A 674 1.27 15.11 -30.57
N PHE A 675 1.26 13.79 -30.43
CA PHE A 675 0.67 13.07 -29.30
C PHE A 675 1.79 12.67 -28.32
N THR A 676 1.70 13.13 -27.08
CA THR A 676 2.70 12.89 -26.03
C THR A 676 2.11 12.01 -24.93
N PHE A 677 2.80 10.92 -24.60
CA PHE A 677 2.40 9.94 -23.60
C PHE A 677 3.60 9.52 -22.73
N ALA A 678 3.32 8.96 -21.56
CA ALA A 678 4.34 8.44 -20.65
C ALA A 678 4.52 6.93 -20.84
N THR A 679 5.76 6.43 -20.80
CA THR A 679 6.05 4.99 -20.85
C THR A 679 7.39 4.64 -20.21
N ASP A 680 7.42 3.52 -19.49
CA ASP A 680 8.60 2.92 -18.85
C ASP A 680 9.14 1.68 -19.58
N GLY A 681 8.44 1.12 -20.59
CA GLY A 681 8.80 -0.14 -21.25
C GLY A 681 8.91 -0.04 -22.78
N PHE A 682 9.86 -0.78 -23.37
CA PHE A 682 10.22 -0.71 -24.79
C PHE A 682 10.05 -2.07 -25.49
N SER A 683 9.12 -2.14 -26.45
CA SER A 683 8.79 -3.33 -27.24
C SER A 683 7.76 -2.96 -28.33
N THR A 684 6.68 -3.72 -28.49
CA THR A 684 5.57 -3.52 -29.44
C THR A 684 4.56 -2.46 -28.96
N TYR A 685 4.15 -1.62 -29.90
CA TYR A 685 3.23 -0.49 -29.72
C TYR A 685 2.16 -0.45 -30.82
N ALA A 686 0.98 0.08 -30.51
CA ALA A 686 -0.05 0.45 -31.47
C ALA A 686 -0.58 1.85 -31.17
N LEU A 687 -0.47 2.76 -32.14
CA LEU A 687 -1.18 4.04 -32.12
C LEU A 687 -2.65 3.78 -32.44
N VAL A 688 -3.56 4.16 -31.54
CA VAL A 688 -5.01 3.95 -31.67
C VAL A 688 -5.78 5.26 -31.46
N TYR A 689 -7.05 5.31 -31.88
CA TYR A 689 -7.88 6.50 -31.72
C TYR A 689 -9.38 6.16 -31.53
N GLU A 690 -10.11 6.99 -30.79
CA GLU A 690 -11.56 6.90 -30.60
C GLU A 690 -12.24 8.14 -31.19
N ASP A 691 -13.32 7.94 -31.96
CA ASP A 691 -14.07 8.99 -32.67
C ASP A 691 -15.46 9.17 -32.04
N VAL A 692 -15.80 10.40 -31.62
CA VAL A 692 -17.09 10.72 -30.97
C VAL A 692 -17.83 11.82 -31.72
N ASN A 693 -19.09 11.56 -32.11
CA ASN A 693 -19.93 12.53 -32.82
C ASN A 693 -20.38 13.69 -31.91
N THR A 694 -20.05 14.93 -32.26
CA THR A 694 -20.42 16.13 -31.50
C THR A 694 -21.88 16.55 -31.79
N THR A 695 -22.84 15.89 -31.15
CA THR A 695 -24.27 16.18 -31.36
C THR A 695 -24.69 17.53 -30.75
N LEU A 696 -25.33 18.38 -31.56
CA LEU A 696 -25.80 19.72 -31.17
C LEU A 696 -27.09 19.66 -30.34
N THR A 697 -26.97 19.29 -29.07
CA THR A 697 -27.96 19.60 -28.03
C THR A 697 -27.27 20.32 -26.86
N GLY A 698 -27.99 21.23 -26.20
CA GLY A 698 -27.37 22.19 -25.29
C GLY A 698 -26.73 21.55 -24.06
N ARG A 699 -25.39 21.61 -23.97
CA ARG A 699 -24.66 21.26 -22.74
C ARG A 699 -25.12 22.19 -21.61
N SER A 700 -25.80 21.64 -20.60
CA SER A 700 -25.59 22.13 -19.24
C SER A 700 -24.12 21.86 -18.87
N PRO A 701 -23.43 22.75 -18.17
CA PRO A 701 -21.99 22.60 -17.95
C PRO A 701 -21.70 21.36 -17.09
N LYS A 702 -21.01 20.37 -17.67
CA LYS A 702 -20.31 19.36 -16.87
C LYS A 702 -19.13 20.05 -16.19
N THR A 703 -19.15 20.12 -14.87
CA THR A 703 -17.96 20.43 -14.08
C THR A 703 -16.97 19.28 -14.21
N GLY A 704 -15.88 19.48 -14.95
CA GLY A 704 -14.88 18.44 -15.22
C GLY A 704 -13.89 18.75 -16.35
N ASP A 705 -14.20 19.70 -17.26
CA ASP A 705 -13.30 20.08 -18.36
C ASP A 705 -12.10 20.93 -17.86
N ASN A 706 -11.01 20.26 -17.46
CA ASN A 706 -9.78 20.88 -16.96
C ASN A 706 -8.98 21.69 -18.00
N SER A 707 -9.42 21.76 -19.26
CA SER A 707 -8.65 22.32 -20.39
C SER A 707 -8.71 23.85 -20.54
N LEU A 708 -9.59 24.56 -19.83
CA LEU A 708 -9.91 25.97 -20.09
C LEU A 708 -9.50 26.99 -19.02
N TRP A 709 -8.98 26.57 -17.86
CA TRP A 709 -8.74 27.49 -16.74
C TRP A 709 -7.75 28.61 -17.08
N MET A 710 -6.62 28.30 -17.72
CA MET A 710 -5.62 29.29 -18.12
C MET A 710 -6.16 30.37 -19.08
N VAL A 711 -7.08 29.99 -19.99
CA VAL A 711 -7.64 30.92 -21.00
C VAL A 711 -8.53 31.98 -20.34
N TRP A 712 -9.37 31.57 -19.38
CA TRP A 712 -10.23 32.50 -18.64
C TRP A 712 -9.44 33.43 -17.72
N THR A 713 -8.37 32.93 -17.07
CA THR A 713 -7.47 33.77 -16.26
C THR A 713 -6.78 34.85 -17.11
N LEU A 714 -6.31 34.52 -18.32
CA LEU A 714 -5.70 35.49 -19.23
C LEU A 714 -6.67 36.59 -19.68
N ILE A 715 -7.92 36.23 -20.00
CA ILE A 715 -8.94 37.20 -20.46
C ILE A 715 -9.37 38.15 -19.31
N LEU A 716 -9.46 37.66 -18.07
CA LEU A 716 -9.74 38.50 -16.90
C LEU A 716 -8.62 39.52 -16.62
N CYS A 717 -7.35 39.12 -16.75
CA CYS A 717 -6.20 40.01 -16.60
C CYS A 717 -6.14 41.09 -17.70
N ALA A 718 -6.50 40.76 -18.94
CA ALA A 718 -6.62 41.71 -20.04
C ALA A 718 -7.79 42.70 -19.86
N GLY A 719 -8.93 42.25 -19.33
CA GLY A 719 -10.10 43.11 -19.07
C GLY A 719 -9.86 44.17 -17.98
N CYS A 720 -9.16 43.80 -16.91
CA CYS A 720 -8.95 44.71 -15.77
C CYS A 720 -8.01 45.89 -16.08
N SER A 721 -7.04 45.70 -16.99
CA SER A 721 -6.02 46.72 -17.29
C SER A 721 -6.53 47.91 -18.11
N ILE A 722 -7.64 47.76 -18.85
CA ILE A 722 -8.25 48.87 -19.62
C ILE A 722 -9.07 49.81 -18.73
N LEU A 723 -9.71 49.30 -17.67
CA LEU A 723 -10.58 50.12 -16.79
C LEU A 723 -9.80 51.09 -15.88
N PHE A 724 -8.59 50.73 -15.44
CA PHE A 724 -7.78 51.61 -14.57
C PHE A 724 -7.16 52.82 -15.30
N ALA A 725 -7.05 52.79 -16.62
CA ALA A 725 -6.56 53.93 -17.41
C ALA A 725 -7.58 55.10 -17.47
N ALA A 726 -8.88 54.80 -17.41
CA ALA A 726 -9.94 55.81 -17.54
C ALA A 726 -10.22 56.58 -16.23
N GLY A 727 -10.01 55.96 -15.07
CA GLY A 727 -10.45 56.51 -13.77
C GLY A 727 -9.72 57.78 -13.29
N LYS A 728 -8.51 58.06 -13.80
CA LYS A 728 -7.61 59.06 -13.20
C LYS A 728 -7.78 60.51 -13.68
N ARG A 729 -8.84 60.85 -14.44
CA ARG A 729 -9.02 62.22 -15.01
C ARG A 729 -10.28 63.01 -14.60
N CYS A 730 -11.20 62.44 -13.82
CA CYS A 730 -12.46 63.10 -13.45
C CYS A 730 -12.72 63.19 -11.94
N LYS A 731 -11.93 64.01 -11.22
CA LYS A 731 -12.39 64.59 -9.94
C LYS A 731 -11.82 65.98 -9.65
N LYS A 732 -12.32 66.97 -10.39
CA LYS A 732 -12.25 68.40 -10.03
C LYS A 732 -13.55 69.05 -10.47
N ASN A 733 -14.21 69.79 -9.57
CA ASN A 733 -15.61 70.24 -9.64
C ASN A 733 -16.59 69.04 -9.55
N ARG A 734 -17.49 68.94 -8.56
CA ARG A 734 -17.99 69.89 -7.56
C ARG A 734 -17.71 69.42 -6.13
#